data_AF-E9UNI5-F1
#
_entry.id   AF-E9UNI5-F1
#
_cell.length_a   1.000
_cell.length_b   1.000
_cell.length_c   1.000
_cell.angle_alpha   90.00
_cell.angle_beta   90.00
_cell.angle_gamma   90.00
#
_symmetry.space_group_name_H-M   'P 1'
#
loop_
_entity.id
_entity.type
_entity.pdbx_description
1 polymer ?
#
loop_
_entity_poly.entity_id
_entity_poly.type
_entity_poly.pdbx_seq_one_letter_code
_entity_poly.pdbx_strand_id
1 'polypeptide(L)'
;MARGILLSRRASVRGTCAALGKARHGRSRSAHLDRDGVRSRRRPAARRDAGVGGARAGRGRRPGDPLQPGRPGLRRQRAGAGHAPEGADPDDLRVWLSDSRHASSRTGDRDVTDAFAERPNGEIEGVVRGLRLGTNELTARLPDGRGAWLTITNHPRGGPIFSGPQLQPWRCQPTAEDAQCNQEPTISWLYRSTNPLLDSLQPYDPANPPRDIASTTTDEGVTVPFVVRVETGYQNRDQYRIAVLWQPGKPWQRWRPQEQWNNKLFIPHGGSCGVDHEVGTAPTTDYAGTFDLGIPVVADALGDSPTVALGRGFAMLSTALANTGHNCNVTTEAESLMMAKEHLVETYGDLRYTIGSGCSGGSIAQQTIANAYPGIYQGLVVTCSYPDSLSPGLQFSDYHLLRKYFESSERLTDGKFWNPLQWAAVEGHLLPLNAVTADEGLFKQAVMPTHPCAGVRDQERYDAARNPGGVRCSIIDGAINVFGPRPESVWTPQEKQIGRGFAGSPLDNTGVQYGLEALRSGAITPEQFVDLNEKIGGLDIDVQPRAERSTADPAALTNAYRSGMVNTASNLSGVAIIDHRGPDPGVAHDARWAWAMRERLTREQGHADNQVIWYGVTPLIGDPSYSKEALLAMDRWLSAVEADKRTVALADKIVQDRPGDLHDRCTQTQGVSSEDGLFLPVADPLLDDLTGGALDGLNGAVNPVLDPALNLVVDPVSDLVCGLGPVSDLVKTDFATPRIVAGDNNYSDNAKCHLKPLRRTDDYGAFGLTDAQWSRLAAVFPDGVCDYSKPGVGFTETEPWLTYQQADGSVVYGGTPMGRAPRSAPFGN
;
A
#
# COMPACT_ATOMS: atom_id res chain seq x y z
N MET A 1 -17.10 22.91 -9.47
CA MET A 1 -18.12 23.04 -8.40
C MET A 1 -17.50 22.74 -7.04
N ALA A 2 -17.94 23.41 -5.97
CA ALA A 2 -17.37 23.24 -4.62
C ALA A 2 -18.06 22.13 -3.83
N ARG A 3 -17.29 21.38 -3.04
CA ARG A 3 -17.77 20.25 -2.23
C ARG A 3 -18.55 20.68 -0.99
N GLY A 4 -19.33 19.74 -0.46
CA GLY A 4 -19.83 19.82 0.91
C GLY A 4 -18.68 19.66 1.90
N ILE A 5 -18.90 19.96 3.18
CA ILE A 5 -18.09 19.42 4.28
C ILE A 5 -19.03 18.99 5.39
N LEU A 6 -18.83 17.76 5.89
CA LEU A 6 -19.53 17.25 7.06
C LEU A 6 -18.99 17.87 8.36
N LEU A 7 -19.89 18.37 9.20
CA LEU A 7 -19.58 18.91 10.51
C LEU A 7 -20.51 18.31 11.57
N SER A 8 -19.99 18.03 12.76
CA SER A 8 -20.77 17.39 13.83
C SER A 8 -20.29 17.72 15.25
N ARG A 9 -21.22 17.81 16.22
CA ARG A 9 -20.97 18.11 17.65
C ARG A 9 -21.34 16.92 18.55
N ARG A 10 -20.49 16.58 19.55
CA ARG A 10 -20.83 15.65 20.65
C ARG A 10 -21.23 16.40 21.92
N ALA A 11 -22.40 16.10 22.48
CA ALA A 11 -22.72 16.40 23.87
C ALA A 11 -22.25 15.22 24.75
N SER A 12 -21.31 15.46 25.67
CA SER A 12 -20.89 14.45 26.66
C SER A 12 -21.82 14.56 27.87
N VAL A 13 -22.85 13.72 27.97
CA VAL A 13 -23.62 13.57 29.22
C VAL A 13 -22.79 12.75 30.21
N ARG A 14 -22.10 13.43 31.14
CA ARG A 14 -21.57 12.77 32.34
C ARG A 14 -22.59 12.96 33.45
N GLY A 15 -23.40 11.93 33.68
CA GLY A 15 -24.33 11.91 34.81
C GLY A 15 -23.62 12.12 36.14
N THR A 16 -23.80 13.29 36.73
CA THR A 16 -23.46 13.60 38.11
C THR A 16 -24.56 13.05 39.02
N CYS A 17 -24.30 11.91 39.67
CA CYS A 17 -25.12 11.50 40.81
C CYS A 17 -24.75 12.37 42.02
N ALA A 18 -25.62 13.35 42.31
CA ALA A 18 -25.59 14.09 43.55
C ALA A 18 -25.99 13.18 44.73
N ALA A 19 -25.13 13.16 45.74
CA ALA A 19 -25.36 12.53 47.02
C ALA A 19 -26.38 13.32 47.85
N LEU A 20 -27.39 12.66 48.40
CA LEU A 20 -28.16 13.09 49.56
C LEU A 20 -28.87 11.88 50.19
N GLY A 21 -28.74 11.71 51.52
CA GLY A 21 -29.74 10.98 52.33
C GLY A 21 -29.27 9.74 53.10
N LYS A 22 -28.88 9.95 54.36
CA LYS A 22 -28.63 8.94 55.41
C LYS A 22 -29.81 7.98 55.66
N ALA A 23 -29.54 6.70 55.98
CA ALA A 23 -29.75 6.13 57.33
C ALA A 23 -29.75 4.56 57.37
N ARG A 24 -28.92 4.06 58.31
CA ARG A 24 -29.12 2.92 59.25
C ARG A 24 -29.19 1.45 58.78
N HIS A 25 -28.22 0.73 59.37
CA HIS A 25 -28.28 -0.59 60.02
C HIS A 25 -28.35 -1.89 59.21
N GLY A 26 -27.36 -2.74 59.48
CA GLY A 26 -27.60 -4.16 59.79
C GLY A 26 -26.93 -5.17 58.87
N ARG A 27 -25.64 -5.43 59.03
CA ARG A 27 -25.08 -6.76 58.73
C ARG A 27 -24.75 -7.46 60.04
N SER A 28 -25.36 -8.62 60.25
CA SER A 28 -24.95 -9.60 61.24
C SER A 28 -24.66 -10.91 60.53
N ARG A 29 -23.52 -11.51 60.90
CA ARG A 29 -23.19 -12.95 61.01
C ARG A 29 -21.79 -13.22 60.48
N SER A 30 -20.84 -13.11 61.41
CA SER A 30 -19.63 -13.93 61.46
C SER A 30 -19.93 -15.18 62.30
N ALA A 31 -19.30 -16.29 61.97
CA ALA A 31 -18.94 -17.33 62.93
C ALA A 31 -17.50 -17.78 62.64
N HIS A 32 -16.70 -17.73 63.70
CA HIS A 32 -15.27 -18.02 63.82
C HIS A 32 -14.94 -19.51 63.76
N LEU A 33 -13.66 -19.81 63.50
CA LEU A 33 -12.71 -20.58 64.34
C LEU A 33 -11.33 -20.52 63.64
N ASP A 34 -10.34 -19.72 64.04
CA ASP A 34 -9.49 -19.68 65.24
C ASP A 34 -8.29 -20.68 65.18
N ARG A 35 -7.07 -20.16 64.95
CA ARG A 35 -5.92 -20.20 65.89
C ARG A 35 -4.54 -19.99 65.24
N ASP A 36 -3.83 -18.99 65.79
CA ASP A 36 -2.41 -18.92 66.21
C ASP A 36 -1.28 -19.39 65.26
N GLY A 37 -0.15 -18.70 65.06
CA GLY A 37 0.37 -17.49 65.68
C GLY A 37 1.89 -17.33 65.43
N VAL A 38 2.32 -16.07 65.31
CA VAL A 38 3.56 -15.48 65.89
C VAL A 38 4.93 -15.64 65.16
N ARG A 39 5.38 -14.49 64.58
CA ARG A 39 6.69 -13.76 64.71
C ARG A 39 8.01 -14.49 64.34
N SER A 40 9.09 -13.87 63.86
CA SER A 40 9.49 -12.47 63.59
C SER A 40 10.86 -12.43 62.89
N ARG A 41 11.02 -11.43 61.99
CA ARG A 41 12.17 -10.50 61.79
C ARG A 41 13.63 -10.98 62.04
N ARG A 42 14.53 -10.70 61.09
CA ARG A 42 15.45 -9.52 61.04
C ARG A 42 16.59 -9.70 60.01
N ARG A 43 16.88 -8.64 59.25
CA ARG A 43 18.19 -8.33 58.63
C ARG A 43 19.20 -7.88 59.70
N PRO A 44 20.51 -7.82 59.39
CA PRO A 44 21.13 -6.49 59.23
C PRO A 44 22.23 -6.41 58.14
N ALA A 45 22.80 -5.20 58.01
CA ALA A 45 23.65 -4.66 56.95
C ALA A 45 25.07 -4.27 57.44
N ALA A 46 25.83 -3.61 56.54
CA ALA A 46 27.04 -2.74 56.70
C ALA A 46 28.39 -3.42 56.29
N ARG A 47 29.45 -2.77 55.75
CA ARG A 47 29.85 -1.40 55.29
C ARG A 47 31.30 -1.46 54.72
N ARG A 48 31.62 -0.68 53.64
CA ARG A 48 32.80 0.24 53.37
C ARG A 48 34.28 -0.26 53.55
N ASP A 49 35.33 0.12 52.79
CA ASP A 49 35.83 1.42 52.27
C ASP A 49 36.83 1.33 51.06
N ALA A 50 36.87 2.42 50.26
CA ALA A 50 37.97 3.20 49.56
C ALA A 50 39.22 2.54 48.87
N GLY A 51 39.83 3.06 47.78
CA GLY A 51 39.61 4.28 46.95
C GLY A 51 40.60 4.51 45.77
N VAL A 52 40.35 5.62 45.01
CA VAL A 52 41.22 6.53 44.18
C VAL A 52 42.00 5.97 42.95
N GLY A 53 42.01 6.54 41.72
CA GLY A 53 41.45 7.78 41.14
C GLY A 53 41.82 8.02 39.64
N GLY A 54 41.19 9.03 38.99
CA GLY A 54 41.59 9.70 37.71
C GLY A 54 40.73 9.41 36.45
N ALA A 55 39.65 10.15 36.15
CA ALA A 55 39.54 11.34 35.23
C ALA A 55 39.71 11.01 33.72
N ARG A 56 38.89 11.39 32.72
CA ARG A 56 37.71 12.27 32.50
C ARG A 56 37.06 11.86 31.15
N ALA A 57 35.73 11.82 31.05
CA ALA A 57 34.98 12.04 29.80
C ALA A 57 33.57 12.55 30.14
N GLY A 58 33.19 13.68 29.53
CA GLY A 58 31.98 14.44 29.86
C GLY A 58 30.68 13.73 29.46
N ARG A 59 29.70 13.75 30.37
CA ARG A 59 28.32 13.36 30.11
C ARG A 59 27.59 14.51 29.40
N GLY A 60 27.31 14.32 28.11
CA GLY A 60 26.27 15.03 27.39
C GLY A 60 24.89 14.50 27.80
N ARG A 61 23.91 15.41 27.78
CA ARG A 61 22.55 15.29 28.31
C ARG A 61 21.75 14.09 27.76
N ARG A 62 20.96 13.47 28.63
CA ARG A 62 19.76 12.70 28.23
C ARG A 62 18.69 13.68 27.71
N PRO A 63 18.11 13.47 26.52
CA PRO A 63 16.69 13.78 26.29
C PRO A 63 15.89 12.56 26.80
N GLY A 64 14.85 12.66 27.62
CA GLY A 64 13.83 13.70 27.71
C GLY A 64 12.59 13.18 26.98
N ASP A 65 11.74 12.44 27.72
CA ASP A 65 10.38 11.94 27.45
C ASP A 65 9.97 11.49 26.02
N PRO A 66 9.39 10.28 25.87
CA PRO A 66 8.79 9.88 24.59
C PRO A 66 7.62 10.81 24.26
N LEU A 67 7.69 11.45 23.10
CA LEU A 67 6.57 12.09 22.43
C LEU A 67 5.42 11.07 22.34
N GLN A 68 4.30 11.37 23.01
CA GLN A 68 3.08 10.58 22.85
C GLN A 68 2.70 10.54 21.36
N PRO A 69 2.55 9.34 20.74
CA PRO A 69 2.02 9.21 19.40
C PRO A 69 0.59 9.75 19.40
N GLY A 70 0.36 10.85 18.68
CA GLY A 70 -0.96 11.39 18.47
C GLY A 70 -1.78 10.40 17.65
N ARG A 71 -2.80 9.79 18.27
CA ARG A 71 -3.77 8.87 17.67
C ARG A 71 -4.15 9.23 16.21
N PRO A 72 -3.76 8.44 15.20
CA PRO A 72 -4.32 8.49 13.87
C PRO A 72 -5.05 7.16 13.61
N GLY A 73 -6.19 6.98 14.28
CA GLY A 73 -7.23 6.11 13.74
C GLY A 73 -8.21 7.01 13.00
N LEU A 74 -8.92 6.50 12.01
CA LEU A 74 -10.10 7.15 11.44
C LEU A 74 -11.25 7.18 12.49
N ARG A 75 -10.97 7.69 13.69
CA ARG A 75 -11.98 8.25 14.57
C ARG A 75 -12.43 9.50 13.85
N ARG A 76 -13.65 9.46 13.32
CA ARG A 76 -14.52 10.64 13.14
C ARG A 76 -13.70 11.89 12.88
N GLN A 77 -13.44 12.25 11.62
CA GLN A 77 -13.21 13.67 11.30
C GLN A 77 -14.55 14.40 11.50
N ARG A 78 -14.91 14.53 12.77
CA ARG A 78 -15.70 15.62 13.26
C ARG A 78 -14.69 16.69 13.54
N ALA A 79 -14.91 17.87 12.99
CA ALA A 79 -14.42 19.05 13.66
C ALA A 79 -14.79 18.88 15.14
N GLY A 80 -13.78 18.74 16.00
CA GLY A 80 -14.00 18.71 17.43
C GLY A 80 -14.57 20.07 17.81
N ALA A 81 -15.90 20.19 17.77
CA ALA A 81 -16.63 21.26 18.41
C ALA A 81 -16.24 21.19 19.88
N GLY A 82 -15.66 22.28 20.39
CA GLY A 82 -15.41 22.44 21.82
C GLY A 82 -16.67 22.11 22.63
N HIS A 83 -16.48 21.77 23.90
CA HIS A 83 -17.60 21.59 24.83
C HIS A 83 -18.39 22.90 24.87
N ALA A 84 -19.50 22.97 24.17
CA ALA A 84 -20.56 23.89 24.51
C ALA A 84 -21.39 23.25 25.64
N PRO A 85 -21.90 24.06 26.58
CA PRO A 85 -22.66 23.66 27.77
C PRO A 85 -23.67 22.53 27.52
N GLU A 86 -23.87 21.66 28.51
CA GLU A 86 -25.01 20.73 28.55
C GLU A 86 -26.33 21.54 28.43
N GLY A 87 -27.23 21.11 27.52
CA GLY A 87 -28.60 21.63 27.44
C GLY A 87 -28.92 22.69 26.38
N ALA A 88 -28.09 22.86 25.33
CA ALA A 88 -28.45 23.75 24.22
C ALA A 88 -29.50 23.11 23.29
N ASP A 89 -30.64 23.77 23.10
CA ASP A 89 -31.68 23.41 22.14
C ASP A 89 -31.14 23.49 20.69
N PRO A 90 -31.35 22.48 19.83
CA PRO A 90 -30.98 22.54 18.41
C PRO A 90 -31.56 23.74 17.66
N ASP A 91 -32.76 24.21 18.03
CA ASP A 91 -33.45 25.33 17.38
C ASP A 91 -32.75 26.69 17.58
N ASP A 92 -31.86 26.73 18.58
CA ASP A 92 -31.15 27.90 19.06
C ASP A 92 -29.71 28.01 18.51
N LEU A 93 -29.20 26.97 17.83
CA LEU A 93 -27.90 27.05 17.17
C LEU A 93 -28.01 27.92 15.92
N ARG A 94 -27.07 28.86 15.74
CA ARG A 94 -26.90 29.60 14.49
C ARG A 94 -25.52 29.34 13.92
N VAL A 95 -25.46 28.90 12.66
CA VAL A 95 -24.22 28.57 11.96
C VAL A 95 -24.04 29.49 10.75
N TRP A 96 -22.92 30.18 10.71
CA TRP A 96 -22.57 31.15 9.67
C TRP A 96 -21.30 30.72 8.95
N LEU A 97 -21.26 30.96 7.65
CA LEU A 97 -20.08 30.82 6.81
C LEU A 97 -19.59 32.22 6.39
N SER A 98 -18.37 32.59 6.78
CA SER A 98 -17.79 33.93 6.59
C SER A 98 -16.53 33.92 5.71
N ASP A 99 -16.18 35.11 5.20
CA ASP A 99 -14.90 35.36 4.51
C ASP A 99 -13.82 35.80 5.49
N SER A 100 -12.73 35.03 5.58
CA SER A 100 -11.60 35.28 6.49
C SER A 100 -10.81 36.58 6.21
N ARG A 101 -11.30 37.45 5.30
CA ARG A 101 -10.70 38.76 5.02
C ARG A 101 -11.28 39.93 5.81
N HIS A 102 -12.38 39.77 6.55
CA HIS A 102 -12.94 40.87 7.36
C HIS A 102 -13.54 40.38 8.69
N ALA A 103 -12.72 40.26 9.72
CA ALA A 103 -13.14 39.90 11.08
C ALA A 103 -13.99 40.99 11.81
N SER A 104 -14.62 41.94 11.09
CA SER A 104 -15.35 43.03 11.75
C SER A 104 -16.63 43.52 11.04
N SER A 105 -17.05 42.98 9.89
CA SER A 105 -18.35 43.34 9.31
C SER A 105 -19.17 42.12 8.88
N ARG A 106 -20.42 42.03 9.34
CA ARG A 106 -21.40 40.96 9.01
C ARG A 106 -21.90 41.01 7.56
N THR A 107 -21.44 41.98 6.78
CA THR A 107 -21.81 42.15 5.37
C THR A 107 -21.02 41.16 4.51
N GLY A 108 -21.43 39.89 4.54
CA GLY A 108 -20.76 38.81 3.81
C GLY A 108 -21.04 37.40 4.35
N ASP A 109 -21.60 37.28 5.55
CA ASP A 109 -21.85 36.00 6.21
C ASP A 109 -23.10 35.32 5.62
N ARG A 110 -22.97 34.06 5.20
CA ARG A 110 -24.11 33.24 4.76
C ARG A 110 -24.59 32.37 5.93
N ASP A 111 -25.86 32.51 6.29
CA ASP A 111 -26.50 31.60 7.24
C ASP A 111 -26.63 30.21 6.60
N VAL A 112 -26.08 29.20 7.27
CA VAL A 112 -26.11 27.79 6.86
C VAL A 112 -26.72 26.91 7.94
N THR A 113 -27.43 27.51 8.90
CA THR A 113 -28.05 26.82 10.04
C THR A 113 -28.94 25.66 9.58
N ASP A 114 -29.74 25.87 8.52
CA ASP A 114 -30.67 24.87 7.99
C ASP A 114 -30.00 23.60 7.45
N ALA A 115 -28.68 23.61 7.24
CA ALA A 115 -27.92 22.42 6.87
C ALA A 115 -27.73 21.46 8.05
N PHE A 116 -27.96 21.91 9.28
CA PHE A 116 -27.74 21.18 10.51
C PHE A 116 -29.05 20.74 11.14
N ALA A 117 -29.06 19.54 11.72
CA ALA A 117 -30.15 19.08 12.58
C ALA A 117 -29.60 18.09 13.62
N GLU A 118 -30.30 17.98 14.75
CA GLU A 118 -30.05 16.91 15.71
C GLU A 118 -30.36 15.55 15.06
N ARG A 119 -29.43 14.61 15.24
CA ARG A 119 -29.54 13.25 14.71
C ARG A 119 -29.92 12.27 15.81
N PRO A 120 -30.42 11.06 15.49
CA PRO A 120 -30.85 10.07 16.49
C PRO A 120 -29.80 9.70 17.54
N ASN A 121 -28.52 9.95 17.25
CA ASN A 121 -27.41 9.78 18.17
C ASN A 121 -27.21 10.96 19.17
N GLY A 122 -28.11 11.97 19.15
CA GLY A 122 -28.06 13.18 19.98
C GLY A 122 -27.03 14.22 19.51
N GLU A 123 -26.48 14.07 18.30
CA GLU A 123 -25.41 14.91 17.79
C GLU A 123 -26.00 15.85 16.71
N ILE A 124 -25.62 17.12 16.72
CA ILE A 124 -26.04 18.08 15.68
C ILE A 124 -25.07 17.95 14.51
N GLU A 125 -25.58 17.59 13.35
CA GLU A 125 -24.77 17.31 12.16
C GLU A 125 -25.32 17.98 10.91
N GLY A 126 -24.43 18.41 10.01
CA GLY A 126 -24.81 19.02 8.73
C GLY A 126 -23.72 18.91 7.66
N VAL A 127 -24.13 19.01 6.40
CA VAL A 127 -23.22 19.09 5.24
C VAL A 127 -23.28 20.50 4.67
N VAL A 128 -22.19 21.27 4.83
CA VAL A 128 -22.11 22.65 4.35
C VAL A 128 -21.65 22.66 2.91
N ARG A 129 -22.56 22.94 1.98
CA ARG A 129 -22.26 23.07 0.53
C ARG A 129 -21.93 24.50 0.14
N GLY A 130 -21.26 24.69 -1.00
CA GLY A 130 -21.00 26.02 -1.56
C GLY A 130 -19.86 26.76 -0.86
N LEU A 131 -18.89 26.04 -0.31
CA LEU A 131 -17.64 26.62 0.18
C LEU A 131 -16.88 27.27 -0.98
N ARG A 132 -16.22 28.39 -0.74
CA ARG A 132 -15.35 29.00 -1.76
C ARG A 132 -14.04 28.26 -1.80
N LEU A 133 -13.32 28.28 -2.91
CA LEU A 133 -11.97 27.70 -2.96
C LEU A 133 -11.05 28.48 -2.00
N GLY A 134 -10.16 27.75 -1.32
CA GLY A 134 -9.29 28.28 -0.29
C GLY A 134 -9.95 28.38 1.08
N THR A 135 -9.53 29.37 1.86
CA THR A 135 -9.93 29.52 3.27
C THR A 135 -11.38 29.96 3.42
N ASN A 136 -12.10 29.27 4.29
CA ASN A 136 -13.44 29.58 4.76
C ASN A 136 -13.44 29.55 6.28
N GLU A 137 -14.25 30.38 6.92
CA GLU A 137 -14.48 30.31 8.36
C GLU A 137 -15.93 29.91 8.63
N LEU A 138 -16.10 28.90 9.47
CA LEU A 138 -17.40 28.45 9.94
C LEU A 138 -17.53 28.83 11.41
N THR A 139 -18.56 29.60 11.73
CA THR A 139 -18.87 30.01 13.11
C THR A 139 -20.19 29.43 13.56
N ALA A 140 -20.18 28.67 14.65
CA ALA A 140 -21.37 28.17 15.34
C ALA A 140 -21.57 28.96 16.64
N ARG A 141 -22.76 29.53 16.85
CA ARG A 141 -23.08 30.38 18.01
C ARG A 141 -24.40 29.96 18.66
N LEU A 142 -24.41 29.99 19.99
CA LEU A 142 -25.58 29.81 20.85
C LEU A 142 -26.20 31.17 21.24
N PRO A 143 -27.47 31.21 21.69
CA PRO A 143 -28.15 32.46 22.04
C PRO A 143 -27.48 33.21 23.21
N ASP A 144 -26.84 32.47 24.11
CA ASP A 144 -26.09 33.03 25.25
C ASP A 144 -24.76 33.68 24.86
N GLY A 145 -24.45 33.73 23.56
CA GLY A 145 -23.24 34.35 23.02
C GLY A 145 -22.02 33.42 22.99
N ARG A 146 -22.11 32.22 23.55
CA ARG A 146 -21.05 31.20 23.45
C ARG A 146 -21.05 30.55 22.08
N GLY A 147 -19.91 30.00 21.69
CA GLY A 147 -19.81 29.31 20.41
C GLY A 147 -18.41 28.80 20.11
N ALA A 148 -18.20 28.41 18.86
CA ALA A 148 -16.89 28.06 18.35
C ALA A 148 -16.79 28.45 16.87
N TRP A 149 -15.57 28.77 16.42
CA TRP A 149 -15.27 28.95 15.01
C TRP A 149 -14.25 27.91 14.54
N LEU A 150 -14.25 27.62 13.25
CA LEU A 150 -13.35 26.67 12.60
C LEU A 150 -12.92 27.23 11.24
N THR A 151 -11.61 27.25 10.99
CA THR A 151 -11.09 27.50 9.65
C THR A 151 -11.06 26.20 8.84
N ILE A 152 -11.54 26.29 7.61
CA ILE A 152 -11.65 25.20 6.65
C ILE A 152 -10.95 25.65 5.37
N THR A 153 -10.05 24.82 4.83
CA THR A 153 -9.51 25.03 3.49
C THR A 153 -10.25 24.11 2.52
N ASN A 154 -10.94 24.70 1.56
CA ASN A 154 -11.67 23.97 0.52
C ASN A 154 -10.85 23.91 -0.77
N HIS A 155 -10.86 22.76 -1.42
CA HIS A 155 -10.07 22.48 -2.62
C HIS A 155 -10.99 22.25 -3.83
N PRO A 156 -10.51 22.46 -5.06
CA PRO A 156 -11.27 22.14 -6.26
C PRO A 156 -11.59 20.64 -6.32
N ARG A 157 -12.76 20.29 -6.88
CA ARG A 157 -13.17 18.89 -7.11
C ARG A 157 -12.16 18.10 -7.95
N GLY A 158 -11.49 18.79 -8.87
CA GLY A 158 -10.43 18.24 -9.70
C GLY A 158 -9.09 18.09 -9.00
N GLY A 159 -8.94 18.46 -7.72
CA GLY A 159 -7.65 18.46 -7.04
C GLY A 159 -6.69 19.55 -7.55
N PRO A 160 -5.44 19.56 -7.08
CA PRO A 160 -4.89 18.74 -6.00
C PRO A 160 -5.26 19.27 -4.59
N ILE A 161 -5.18 18.40 -3.58
CA ILE A 161 -5.33 18.74 -2.15
C ILE A 161 -3.96 18.77 -1.48
N PHE A 162 -3.23 17.66 -1.56
CA PHE A 162 -1.90 17.47 -1.03
C PHE A 162 -0.93 16.85 -2.06
N SER A 163 -1.39 16.34 -3.19
CA SER A 163 -0.54 15.64 -4.19
C SER A 163 0.47 16.51 -4.94
N GLY A 164 0.32 17.83 -4.82
CA GLY A 164 1.16 18.79 -5.53
C GLY A 164 0.66 19.06 -6.94
N PRO A 165 1.41 19.81 -7.76
CA PRO A 165 1.03 20.08 -9.13
C PRO A 165 0.73 18.80 -9.90
N GLN A 166 -0.43 18.77 -10.56
CA GLN A 166 -0.90 17.58 -11.27
C GLN A 166 -0.06 17.31 -12.51
N LEU A 167 0.09 16.03 -12.82
CA LEU A 167 0.77 15.52 -14.01
C LEU A 167 0.24 16.21 -15.29
N GLN A 168 1.17 16.59 -16.17
CA GLN A 168 0.88 17.23 -17.46
C GLN A 168 1.71 16.58 -18.58
N PRO A 169 1.19 16.55 -19.83
CA PRO A 169 -0.18 16.91 -20.23
C PRO A 169 -1.20 15.93 -19.66
N TRP A 170 -2.50 16.20 -19.80
CA TRP A 170 -3.52 15.22 -19.43
C TRP A 170 -4.80 15.42 -20.24
N ARG A 171 -5.30 14.35 -20.85
CA ARG A 171 -6.49 14.38 -21.72
C ARG A 171 -7.74 14.00 -20.93
N CYS A 172 -8.68 14.93 -20.85
CA CYS A 172 -9.98 14.67 -20.25
C CYS A 172 -10.89 13.87 -21.19
N GLN A 173 -11.89 13.20 -20.62
CA GLN A 173 -12.99 12.59 -21.34
C GLN A 173 -13.75 13.63 -22.18
N PRO A 174 -14.35 13.26 -23.33
CA PRO A 174 -15.06 14.20 -24.21
C PRO A 174 -16.20 14.98 -23.54
N THR A 175 -16.78 14.43 -22.47
CA THR A 175 -17.88 15.00 -21.69
C THR A 175 -17.43 15.90 -20.54
N ALA A 176 -16.13 16.20 -20.43
CA ALA A 176 -15.61 17.11 -19.41
C ALA A 176 -16.14 18.54 -19.59
N GLU A 177 -16.55 19.14 -18.47
CA GLU A 177 -17.05 20.51 -18.40
C GLU A 177 -15.93 21.55 -18.26
N ASP A 178 -14.73 21.12 -17.84
CA ASP A 178 -13.57 21.99 -17.63
C ASP A 178 -12.23 21.25 -17.80
N ALA A 179 -11.12 21.99 -17.70
CA ALA A 179 -9.75 21.47 -17.81
C ALA A 179 -9.34 20.54 -16.64
N GLN A 180 -10.16 20.47 -15.60
CA GLN A 180 -10.00 19.61 -14.44
C GLN A 180 -10.81 18.31 -14.57
N CYS A 181 -11.28 18.02 -15.80
CA CYS A 181 -12.03 16.84 -16.18
C CYS A 181 -13.33 16.65 -15.37
N ASN A 182 -13.87 17.72 -14.78
CA ASN A 182 -15.09 17.62 -13.99
C ASN A 182 -16.29 17.30 -14.89
N GLN A 183 -17.22 16.52 -14.36
CA GLN A 183 -18.50 16.19 -14.98
C GLN A 183 -19.50 15.80 -13.88
N GLU A 184 -20.78 16.13 -14.07
CA GLU A 184 -21.83 15.63 -13.20
C GLU A 184 -21.89 14.08 -13.16
N PRO A 185 -22.04 13.46 -11.96
CA PRO A 185 -22.10 12.01 -11.85
C PRO A 185 -23.32 11.43 -12.56
N THR A 186 -23.14 10.28 -13.22
CA THR A 186 -24.21 9.51 -13.85
C THR A 186 -24.59 8.31 -12.99
N ILE A 187 -25.88 7.96 -13.02
CA ILE A 187 -26.42 6.81 -12.28
C ILE A 187 -26.85 5.73 -13.26
N SER A 188 -26.43 4.50 -12.99
CA SER A 188 -26.90 3.29 -13.65
C SER A 188 -27.30 2.25 -12.60
N TRP A 189 -27.99 1.20 -13.03
CA TRP A 189 -28.39 0.10 -12.16
C TRP A 189 -28.02 -1.23 -12.77
N LEU A 190 -27.62 -2.16 -11.92
CA LEU A 190 -27.31 -3.54 -12.27
C LEU A 190 -28.13 -4.48 -11.38
N TYR A 191 -28.24 -5.75 -11.74
CA TYR A 191 -28.84 -6.79 -10.90
C TYR A 191 -28.12 -8.13 -11.06
N ARG A 192 -28.26 -9.00 -10.07
CA ARG A 192 -27.83 -10.39 -10.19
C ARG A 192 -28.98 -11.26 -10.68
N SER A 193 -28.76 -12.01 -11.76
CA SER A 193 -29.75 -12.96 -12.27
C SER A 193 -29.79 -14.25 -11.43
N THR A 194 -30.96 -14.90 -11.40
CA THR A 194 -31.15 -16.26 -10.90
C THR A 194 -30.73 -17.33 -11.93
N ASN A 195 -30.47 -16.92 -13.17
CA ASN A 195 -29.94 -17.80 -14.21
C ASN A 195 -28.45 -18.08 -13.95
N PRO A 196 -28.05 -19.33 -13.66
CA PRO A 196 -26.66 -19.67 -13.38
C PRO A 196 -25.72 -19.53 -14.59
N LEU A 197 -26.25 -19.33 -15.80
CA LEU A 197 -25.45 -19.04 -17.00
C LEU A 197 -25.05 -17.56 -17.13
N LEU A 198 -25.58 -16.68 -16.25
CA LEU A 198 -25.25 -15.26 -16.18
C LEU A 198 -24.58 -15.00 -14.82
N ASP A 199 -23.27 -15.19 -14.77
CA ASP A 199 -22.44 -15.05 -13.57
C ASP A 199 -22.19 -13.58 -13.19
N SER A 200 -21.97 -12.72 -14.18
CA SER A 200 -21.75 -11.28 -14.03
C SER A 200 -23.04 -10.51 -13.75
N LEU A 201 -22.90 -9.32 -13.14
CA LEU A 201 -24.01 -8.40 -12.91
C LEU A 201 -24.57 -7.88 -14.24
N GLN A 202 -25.89 -7.98 -14.41
CA GLN A 202 -26.61 -7.64 -15.63
C GLN A 202 -27.22 -6.22 -15.54
N PRO A 203 -27.45 -5.51 -16.66
CA PRO A 203 -28.11 -4.20 -16.65
C PRO A 203 -29.55 -4.26 -16.08
N TYR A 204 -29.90 -3.33 -15.19
CA TYR A 204 -31.24 -3.21 -14.62
C TYR A 204 -31.92 -1.92 -15.10
N ASP A 205 -33.12 -2.05 -15.67
CA ASP A 205 -33.99 -0.91 -15.99
C ASP A 205 -35.05 -0.74 -14.90
N PRO A 206 -35.01 0.33 -14.08
CA PRO A 206 -36.03 0.60 -13.07
C PRO A 206 -37.45 0.76 -13.63
N ALA A 207 -37.61 1.16 -14.89
CA ALA A 207 -38.93 1.31 -15.53
C ALA A 207 -39.48 -0.03 -16.06
N ASN A 208 -38.61 -0.99 -16.34
CA ASN A 208 -38.97 -2.33 -16.80
C ASN A 208 -38.13 -3.41 -16.10
N PRO A 209 -38.40 -3.71 -14.81
CA PRO A 209 -37.57 -4.63 -14.04
C PRO A 209 -37.56 -6.06 -14.61
N PRO A 210 -36.38 -6.71 -14.68
CA PRO A 210 -36.27 -8.12 -15.05
C PRO A 210 -37.07 -9.04 -14.12
N ARG A 211 -37.46 -10.23 -14.60
CA ARG A 211 -38.24 -11.20 -13.82
C ARG A 211 -37.40 -12.17 -13.00
N ASP A 212 -36.13 -12.29 -13.34
CA ASP A 212 -35.18 -13.28 -12.85
C ASP A 212 -34.19 -12.69 -11.83
N ILE A 213 -34.60 -11.65 -11.09
CA ILE A 213 -33.75 -10.98 -10.10
C ILE A 213 -33.53 -11.90 -8.89
N ALA A 214 -32.27 -12.19 -8.57
CA ALA A 214 -31.89 -12.94 -7.37
C ALA A 214 -32.10 -12.11 -6.10
N SER A 215 -32.29 -12.77 -4.96
CA SER A 215 -32.29 -12.12 -3.64
C SER A 215 -30.94 -12.29 -2.93
N THR A 216 -30.62 -11.36 -2.02
CA THR A 216 -29.49 -11.49 -1.09
C THR A 216 -29.91 -11.13 0.32
N THR A 217 -29.16 -11.62 1.30
CA THR A 217 -29.31 -11.27 2.73
C THR A 217 -28.00 -10.66 3.21
N THR A 218 -28.08 -9.44 3.75
CA THR A 218 -26.92 -8.72 4.29
C THR A 218 -26.39 -9.43 5.54
N ASP A 219 -25.19 -9.06 5.98
CA ASP A 219 -24.64 -9.56 7.26
C ASP A 219 -25.41 -9.10 8.50
N GLU A 220 -26.23 -8.04 8.37
CA GLU A 220 -27.18 -7.58 9.40
C GLU A 220 -28.57 -8.25 9.28
N GLY A 221 -28.73 -9.21 8.36
CA GLY A 221 -29.96 -10.03 8.24
C GLY A 221 -31.07 -9.40 7.40
N VAL A 222 -30.78 -8.34 6.64
CA VAL A 222 -31.76 -7.66 5.77
C VAL A 222 -31.81 -8.36 4.41
N THR A 223 -32.98 -8.88 4.04
CA THR A 223 -33.19 -9.56 2.75
C THR A 223 -33.80 -8.60 1.72
N VAL A 224 -33.12 -8.45 0.58
CA VAL A 224 -33.53 -7.56 -0.52
C VAL A 224 -33.31 -8.21 -1.89
N PRO A 225 -33.99 -7.75 -2.96
CA PRO A 225 -33.55 -8.04 -4.32
C PRO A 225 -32.10 -7.58 -4.52
N PHE A 226 -31.29 -8.40 -5.20
CA PHE A 226 -29.91 -8.06 -5.55
C PHE A 226 -29.91 -7.10 -6.74
N VAL A 227 -30.31 -5.85 -6.46
CA VAL A 227 -30.22 -4.72 -7.39
C VAL A 227 -29.17 -3.77 -6.84
N VAL A 228 -28.28 -3.32 -7.70
CA VAL A 228 -27.14 -2.47 -7.38
C VAL A 228 -27.33 -1.13 -8.07
N ARG A 229 -27.23 -0.02 -7.32
CA ARG A 229 -27.12 1.32 -7.89
C ARG A 229 -25.65 1.66 -8.02
N VAL A 230 -25.25 2.09 -9.21
CA VAL A 230 -23.89 2.49 -9.55
C VAL A 230 -23.88 3.98 -9.87
N GLU A 231 -23.06 4.73 -9.16
CA GLU A 231 -22.71 6.11 -9.49
C GLU A 231 -21.32 6.14 -10.12
N THR A 232 -21.21 6.78 -11.27
CA THR A 232 -19.93 7.04 -11.94
C THR A 232 -19.74 8.54 -12.04
N GLY A 233 -18.62 9.06 -11.54
CA GLY A 233 -18.31 10.48 -11.63
C GLY A 233 -16.81 10.73 -11.82
N TYR A 234 -16.43 12.00 -11.86
CA TYR A 234 -15.05 12.41 -12.05
C TYR A 234 -14.59 13.32 -10.92
N GLN A 235 -13.40 13.07 -10.39
CA GLN A 235 -12.74 13.86 -9.35
C GLN A 235 -11.24 13.63 -9.42
N ASN A 236 -10.45 14.57 -8.90
CA ASN A 236 -8.98 14.54 -9.07
C ASN A 236 -8.56 14.30 -10.54
N ARG A 237 -9.32 14.86 -11.49
CA ARG A 237 -9.20 14.68 -12.95
C ARG A 237 -9.48 13.29 -13.51
N ASP A 238 -10.05 12.39 -12.73
CA ASP A 238 -10.23 11.00 -13.16
C ASP A 238 -11.51 10.34 -12.63
N GLN A 239 -11.85 9.17 -13.16
CA GLN A 239 -13.09 8.47 -12.83
C GLN A 239 -13.06 7.92 -11.39
N TYR A 240 -14.16 8.10 -10.67
CA TYR A 240 -14.51 7.30 -9.50
C TYR A 240 -15.81 6.55 -9.77
N ARG A 241 -15.98 5.41 -9.08
CA ARG A 241 -17.20 4.60 -9.15
C ARG A 241 -17.63 4.17 -7.75
N ILE A 242 -18.89 4.37 -7.41
CA ILE A 242 -19.51 3.90 -6.16
C ILE A 242 -20.64 2.94 -6.52
N ALA A 243 -20.70 1.78 -5.88
CA ALA A 243 -21.82 0.84 -6.04
C ALA A 243 -22.38 0.42 -4.67
N VAL A 244 -23.70 0.35 -4.55
CA VAL A 244 -24.40 -0.07 -3.32
C VAL A 244 -25.59 -0.94 -3.68
N LEU A 245 -25.97 -1.88 -2.81
CA LEU A 245 -27.29 -2.51 -2.90
C LEU A 245 -28.36 -1.42 -2.81
N TRP A 246 -29.38 -1.52 -3.65
CA TRP A 246 -30.42 -0.52 -3.80
C TRP A 246 -31.80 -1.14 -3.84
N GLN A 247 -32.69 -0.64 -3.00
CA GLN A 247 -34.11 -0.98 -3.04
C GLN A 247 -34.85 0.04 -3.93
N PRO A 248 -35.46 -0.41 -5.04
CA PRO A 248 -36.24 0.47 -5.91
C PRO A 248 -37.35 1.22 -5.16
N GLY A 249 -37.52 2.49 -5.47
CA GLY A 249 -38.57 3.35 -4.89
C GLY A 249 -38.33 3.80 -3.45
N LYS A 250 -37.25 3.36 -2.79
CA LYS A 250 -36.86 3.87 -1.47
C LYS A 250 -35.93 5.08 -1.62
N PRO A 251 -36.14 6.19 -0.87
CA PRO A 251 -35.22 7.30 -0.89
C PRO A 251 -33.87 6.89 -0.29
N TRP A 252 -32.80 7.58 -0.69
CA TRP A 252 -31.51 7.51 -0.01
C TRP A 252 -31.12 8.91 0.44
N GLN A 253 -30.83 9.06 1.73
CA GLN A 253 -30.27 10.28 2.28
C GLN A 253 -29.11 9.89 3.19
N ARG A 254 -28.05 10.71 3.24
CA ARG A 254 -26.89 10.49 4.13
C ARG A 254 -27.27 10.08 5.56
N TRP A 255 -28.25 10.76 6.13
CA TRP A 255 -28.67 10.60 7.54
C TRP A 255 -29.67 9.46 7.74
N ARG A 256 -30.21 8.92 6.65
CA ARG A 256 -31.19 7.85 6.58
C ARG A 256 -30.88 6.98 5.36
N PRO A 257 -29.71 6.32 5.33
CA PRO A 257 -29.43 5.37 4.28
C PRO A 257 -30.45 4.24 4.29
N GLN A 258 -30.55 3.50 3.18
CA GLN A 258 -31.43 2.35 3.13
C GLN A 258 -30.90 1.22 4.04
N GLU A 259 -31.79 0.47 4.67
CA GLU A 259 -31.49 -0.47 5.75
C GLU A 259 -30.51 -1.59 5.37
N GLN A 260 -30.37 -1.92 4.08
CA GLN A 260 -29.43 -2.94 3.62
C GLN A 260 -27.97 -2.48 3.58
N TRP A 261 -27.68 -1.19 3.76
CA TRP A 261 -26.30 -0.73 3.83
C TRP A 261 -25.79 -0.74 5.26
N ASN A 262 -24.78 -1.56 5.51
CA ASN A 262 -24.21 -1.82 6.84
C ASN A 262 -23.08 -0.83 7.23
N ASN A 263 -22.96 0.30 6.51
CA ASN A 263 -21.91 1.31 6.70
C ASN A 263 -20.48 0.79 6.51
N LYS A 264 -20.26 -0.31 5.79
CA LYS A 264 -18.92 -0.82 5.47
C LYS A 264 -18.54 -0.46 4.04
N LEU A 265 -17.24 -0.33 3.79
CA LEU A 265 -16.69 -0.02 2.48
C LEU A 265 -15.69 -1.07 2.04
N PHE A 266 -15.82 -1.51 0.79
CA PHE A 266 -14.86 -2.37 0.10
C PHE A 266 -14.29 -1.64 -1.12
N ILE A 267 -12.97 -1.70 -1.30
CA ILE A 267 -12.24 -1.01 -2.38
C ILE A 267 -11.44 -2.03 -3.20
N PRO A 268 -11.89 -2.40 -4.41
CA PRO A 268 -11.08 -3.16 -5.34
C PRO A 268 -10.06 -2.25 -6.02
N HIS A 269 -8.85 -2.75 -6.17
CA HIS A 269 -7.75 -2.06 -6.84
C HIS A 269 -7.40 -2.70 -8.18
N GLY A 270 -6.71 -1.93 -9.03
CA GLY A 270 -6.15 -2.41 -10.30
C GLY A 270 -4.67 -2.81 -10.16
N GLY A 271 -4.26 -3.76 -11.00
CA GLY A 271 -2.89 -4.29 -11.08
C GLY A 271 -1.95 -3.44 -11.95
N SER A 272 -0.78 -4.01 -12.25
CA SER A 272 0.32 -3.36 -12.99
C SER A 272 0.90 -2.11 -12.29
N CYS A 273 1.82 -1.40 -12.94
CA CYS A 273 2.41 -0.14 -12.49
C CYS A 273 2.80 0.71 -13.68
N GLY A 274 2.16 1.87 -13.86
CA GLY A 274 2.35 2.75 -15.01
C GLY A 274 2.02 4.22 -14.71
N VAL A 275 2.11 5.04 -15.76
CA VAL A 275 1.77 6.47 -15.73
C VAL A 275 1.06 6.84 -17.00
N ASP A 276 -0.25 6.99 -16.94
CA ASP A 276 -1.04 7.53 -18.04
C ASP A 276 -1.20 9.05 -17.93
N HIS A 277 -1.50 9.67 -19.07
CA HIS A 277 -1.75 11.10 -19.22
C HIS A 277 -3.16 11.34 -19.79
N GLU A 278 -4.12 10.51 -19.43
CA GLU A 278 -5.53 10.69 -19.78
C GLU A 278 -6.42 10.07 -18.73
N VAL A 279 -7.73 10.31 -18.83
CA VAL A 279 -8.72 9.76 -17.90
C VAL A 279 -8.81 8.24 -18.06
N GLY A 280 -8.71 7.53 -16.93
CA GLY A 280 -8.86 6.09 -16.84
C GLY A 280 -10.25 5.62 -16.38
N THR A 281 -10.37 4.32 -16.10
CA THR A 281 -11.59 3.70 -15.59
C THR A 281 -11.34 3.12 -14.19
N ALA A 282 -12.34 3.27 -13.32
CA ALA A 282 -12.22 2.79 -11.94
C ALA A 282 -12.34 1.26 -11.90
N PRO A 283 -11.38 0.54 -11.27
CA PRO A 283 -11.42 -0.91 -11.11
C PRO A 283 -12.71 -1.44 -10.48
N THR A 284 -13.10 -2.66 -10.87
CA THR A 284 -14.38 -3.25 -10.44
C THR A 284 -14.25 -4.68 -9.94
N THR A 285 -13.08 -5.30 -10.10
CA THR A 285 -12.77 -6.69 -9.75
C THR A 285 -11.47 -6.76 -8.95
N ASP A 286 -11.26 -7.85 -8.20
CA ASP A 286 -10.06 -8.06 -7.36
C ASP A 286 -8.74 -8.10 -8.15
N TYR A 287 -8.83 -8.48 -9.43
CA TYR A 287 -7.70 -8.73 -10.32
C TYR A 287 -7.68 -7.82 -11.56
N ALA A 288 -8.43 -6.71 -11.54
CA ALA A 288 -8.53 -5.78 -12.67
C ALA A 288 -7.14 -5.39 -13.19
N GLY A 289 -6.90 -5.47 -14.50
CA GLY A 289 -5.60 -5.16 -15.11
C GLY A 289 -4.44 -6.11 -14.76
N THR A 290 -4.68 -7.18 -13.98
CA THR A 290 -3.65 -8.20 -13.64
C THR A 290 -3.75 -9.42 -14.55
N PHE A 291 -4.97 -9.89 -14.82
CA PHE A 291 -5.23 -11.07 -15.66
C PHE A 291 -6.01 -10.75 -16.94
N ASP A 292 -6.13 -9.47 -17.31
CA ASP A 292 -6.79 -9.01 -18.56
C ASP A 292 -6.01 -9.39 -19.84
N LEU A 293 -5.11 -10.37 -19.75
CA LEU A 293 -4.28 -10.94 -20.83
C LEU A 293 -5.09 -11.78 -21.85
N GLY A 294 -6.37 -11.46 -22.08
CA GLY A 294 -7.15 -12.08 -23.14
C GLY A 294 -7.62 -13.51 -22.87
N ILE A 295 -7.63 -13.99 -21.61
CA ILE A 295 -8.19 -15.30 -21.25
C ILE A 295 -9.56 -15.10 -20.58
N PRO A 296 -10.68 -15.08 -21.35
CA PRO A 296 -12.01 -14.71 -20.86
C PRO A 296 -12.63 -15.69 -19.85
N VAL A 297 -11.96 -16.79 -19.50
CA VAL A 297 -12.51 -17.86 -18.64
C VAL A 297 -11.95 -17.81 -17.21
N VAL A 298 -10.85 -17.09 -16.96
CA VAL A 298 -10.18 -17.13 -15.65
C VAL A 298 -10.73 -16.05 -14.72
N ALA A 299 -10.86 -14.80 -15.16
CA ALA A 299 -11.24 -13.68 -14.29
C ALA A 299 -12.58 -13.89 -13.54
N ASP A 300 -13.60 -14.47 -14.18
CA ASP A 300 -14.90 -14.76 -13.56
C ASP A 300 -14.86 -16.02 -12.66
N ALA A 301 -13.90 -16.92 -12.86
CA ALA A 301 -13.65 -18.09 -12.02
C ALA A 301 -12.77 -17.79 -10.79
N LEU A 302 -12.00 -16.70 -10.83
CA LEU A 302 -11.16 -16.23 -9.73
C LEU A 302 -11.99 -15.37 -8.77
N GLY A 303 -12.67 -16.04 -7.83
CA GLY A 303 -13.35 -15.47 -6.66
C GLY A 303 -13.87 -14.03 -6.73
N ASP A 304 -15.18 -13.87 -6.81
CA ASP A 304 -15.87 -12.57 -6.89
C ASP A 304 -16.15 -11.94 -5.52
N SER A 305 -15.11 -11.41 -4.86
CA SER A 305 -15.29 -10.73 -3.58
C SER A 305 -16.07 -9.39 -3.67
N PRO A 306 -16.01 -8.59 -4.76
CA PRO A 306 -16.88 -7.43 -4.96
C PRO A 306 -18.38 -7.72 -4.88
N THR A 307 -18.87 -8.73 -5.60
CA THR A 307 -20.29 -9.10 -5.55
C THR A 307 -20.66 -9.69 -4.19
N VAL A 308 -19.74 -10.43 -3.55
CA VAL A 308 -19.94 -10.91 -2.17
C VAL A 308 -20.05 -9.72 -1.20
N ALA A 309 -19.19 -8.71 -1.30
CA ALA A 309 -19.23 -7.50 -0.47
C ALA A 309 -20.58 -6.78 -0.64
N LEU A 310 -21.00 -6.54 -1.89
CA LEU A 310 -22.32 -5.97 -2.19
C LEU A 310 -23.43 -6.81 -1.56
N GLY A 311 -23.44 -8.12 -1.79
CA GLY A 311 -24.45 -9.03 -1.23
C GLY A 311 -24.53 -9.02 0.30
N ARG A 312 -23.40 -8.77 0.97
CA ARG A 312 -23.29 -8.61 2.43
C ARG A 312 -23.74 -7.24 2.94
N GLY A 313 -23.99 -6.27 2.06
CA GLY A 313 -24.46 -4.93 2.41
C GLY A 313 -23.38 -3.85 2.41
N PHE A 314 -22.16 -4.16 1.92
CA PHE A 314 -21.10 -3.17 1.79
C PHE A 314 -21.42 -2.17 0.67
N ALA A 315 -20.89 -0.95 0.81
CA ALA A 315 -20.64 -0.11 -0.34
C ALA A 315 -19.32 -0.50 -1.01
N MET A 316 -19.29 -0.41 -2.33
CA MET A 316 -18.10 -0.53 -3.16
C MET A 316 -17.66 0.85 -3.59
N LEU A 317 -16.35 1.10 -3.59
CA LEU A 317 -15.75 2.33 -4.11
C LEU A 317 -14.45 2.01 -4.81
N SER A 318 -14.20 2.58 -5.98
CA SER A 318 -12.87 2.58 -6.58
C SER A 318 -12.62 3.87 -7.34
N THR A 319 -11.35 4.19 -7.57
CA THR A 319 -10.89 5.33 -8.37
C THR A 319 -9.91 4.83 -9.42
N ALA A 320 -9.99 5.40 -10.63
CA ALA A 320 -9.06 5.09 -11.71
C ALA A 320 -7.62 5.44 -11.31
N LEU A 321 -7.41 6.54 -10.59
CA LEU A 321 -6.10 6.88 -10.03
C LEU A 321 -5.58 5.93 -8.95
N ALA A 322 -6.38 5.02 -8.38
CA ALA A 322 -5.93 3.96 -7.47
C ALA A 322 -5.77 2.59 -8.18
N ASN A 323 -5.81 2.61 -9.52
CA ASN A 323 -5.28 1.55 -10.37
C ASN A 323 -3.80 1.85 -10.65
N THR A 324 -2.91 1.05 -10.08
CA THR A 324 -1.47 1.31 -10.15
C THR A 324 -0.94 1.22 -11.59
N GLY A 325 -1.55 0.42 -12.46
CA GLY A 325 -1.25 0.39 -13.90
C GLY A 325 -1.55 1.70 -14.63
N HIS A 326 -2.52 2.47 -14.13
CA HIS A 326 -2.88 3.78 -14.63
C HIS A 326 -2.06 4.90 -13.98
N ASN A 327 -1.85 4.82 -12.66
CA ASN A 327 -1.11 5.80 -11.87
C ASN A 327 -0.38 5.10 -10.71
N CYS A 328 0.92 4.87 -10.87
CA CYS A 328 1.79 4.24 -9.86
C CYS A 328 2.44 5.27 -8.93
N ASN A 329 1.63 6.19 -8.37
CA ASN A 329 2.09 7.25 -7.46
C ASN A 329 1.22 7.26 -6.20
N VAL A 330 1.79 6.76 -5.09
CA VAL A 330 1.13 6.60 -3.77
C VAL A 330 0.39 7.85 -3.31
N THR A 331 0.92 9.03 -3.61
CA THR A 331 0.35 10.29 -3.17
C THR A 331 -0.95 10.60 -3.93
N THR A 332 -0.92 10.45 -5.25
CA THR A 332 -2.09 10.68 -6.11
C THR A 332 -3.15 9.60 -5.90
N GLU A 333 -2.73 8.34 -5.72
CA GLU A 333 -3.62 7.23 -5.36
C GLU A 333 -4.38 7.56 -4.05
N ALA A 334 -3.64 7.91 -2.99
CA ALA A 334 -4.20 8.25 -1.68
C ALA A 334 -5.14 9.46 -1.72
N GLU A 335 -4.78 10.52 -2.45
CA GLU A 335 -5.62 11.71 -2.61
C GLU A 335 -6.94 11.36 -3.29
N SER A 336 -6.88 10.57 -4.36
CA SER A 336 -8.08 10.17 -5.10
C SER A 336 -9.04 9.39 -4.21
N LEU A 337 -8.54 8.45 -3.40
CA LEU A 337 -9.36 7.66 -2.49
C LEU A 337 -9.90 8.49 -1.33
N MET A 338 -9.09 9.36 -0.74
CA MET A 338 -9.54 10.27 0.31
C MET A 338 -10.71 11.12 -0.18
N MET A 339 -10.56 11.72 -1.36
CA MET A 339 -11.62 12.51 -2.00
C MET A 339 -12.87 11.68 -2.30
N ALA A 340 -12.71 10.42 -2.71
CA ALA A 340 -13.86 9.58 -3.10
C ALA A 340 -14.62 9.08 -1.87
N LYS A 341 -13.89 8.77 -0.80
CA LYS A 341 -14.44 8.42 0.51
C LYS A 341 -15.18 9.60 1.13
N GLU A 342 -14.65 10.82 1.03
CA GLU A 342 -15.37 12.02 1.46
C GLU A 342 -16.70 12.15 0.71
N HIS A 343 -16.70 12.05 -0.63
CA HIS A 343 -17.91 12.12 -1.44
C HIS A 343 -18.94 11.03 -1.08
N LEU A 344 -18.47 9.79 -0.88
CA LEU A 344 -19.31 8.69 -0.40
C LEU A 344 -19.92 9.03 0.95
N VAL A 345 -19.12 9.54 1.88
CA VAL A 345 -19.58 9.89 3.23
C VAL A 345 -20.62 11.01 3.18
N GLU A 346 -20.41 12.03 2.35
CA GLU A 346 -21.31 13.15 2.13
C GLU A 346 -22.65 12.81 1.50
N THR A 347 -22.64 11.81 0.62
CA THR A 347 -23.80 11.46 -0.19
C THR A 347 -24.58 10.28 0.40
N TYR A 348 -23.87 9.27 0.90
CA TYR A 348 -24.45 7.98 1.30
C TYR A 348 -24.57 7.82 2.82
N GLY A 349 -23.56 8.24 3.59
CA GLY A 349 -23.56 8.21 5.07
C GLY A 349 -22.21 7.82 5.68
N ASP A 350 -22.16 7.62 7.00
CA ASP A 350 -20.90 7.33 7.70
C ASP A 350 -20.35 5.93 7.39
N LEU A 351 -19.04 5.75 7.61
CA LEU A 351 -18.36 4.46 7.48
C LEU A 351 -17.92 3.91 8.85
N ARG A 352 -18.09 2.61 9.04
CA ARG A 352 -17.58 1.82 10.17
C ARG A 352 -16.11 1.46 9.96
N TYR A 353 -15.78 0.93 8.78
CA TYR A 353 -14.40 0.63 8.36
C TYR A 353 -14.31 0.42 6.85
N THR A 354 -13.08 0.39 6.36
CA THR A 354 -12.73 0.19 4.94
C THR A 354 -11.80 -1.01 4.77
N ILE A 355 -12.17 -1.91 3.86
CA ILE A 355 -11.37 -3.06 3.41
C ILE A 355 -10.90 -2.80 1.98
N GLY A 356 -9.61 -2.93 1.72
CA GLY A 356 -9.06 -2.97 0.37
C GLY A 356 -8.91 -4.41 -0.12
N SER A 357 -8.92 -4.61 -1.45
CA SER A 357 -8.57 -5.87 -2.10
C SER A 357 -7.82 -5.63 -3.40
N GLY A 358 -6.82 -6.46 -3.71
CA GLY A 358 -6.06 -6.33 -4.95
C GLY A 358 -4.84 -7.23 -5.07
N CYS A 359 -4.52 -7.59 -6.33
CA CYS A 359 -3.35 -8.35 -6.73
C CYS A 359 -2.24 -7.42 -7.26
N SER A 360 -0.96 -7.73 -7.07
CA SER A 360 0.15 -7.07 -7.77
C SER A 360 0.16 -5.55 -7.50
N GLY A 361 -0.06 -4.71 -8.51
CA GLY A 361 -0.29 -3.25 -8.35
C GLY A 361 -1.35 -2.92 -7.29
N GLY A 362 -2.43 -3.68 -7.21
CA GLY A 362 -3.45 -3.46 -6.19
C GLY A 362 -2.98 -3.75 -4.77
N SER A 363 -1.97 -4.61 -4.59
CA SER A 363 -1.29 -4.78 -3.30
C SER A 363 -0.31 -3.66 -3.01
N ILE A 364 0.36 -3.12 -4.03
CA ILE A 364 1.25 -1.94 -3.92
C ILE A 364 0.45 -0.75 -3.40
N ALA A 365 -0.65 -0.39 -4.08
CA ALA A 365 -1.50 0.73 -3.69
C ALA A 365 -1.95 0.60 -2.23
N GLN A 366 -2.56 -0.53 -1.88
CA GLN A 366 -3.05 -0.76 -0.52
C GLN A 366 -1.97 -0.63 0.56
N GLN A 367 -0.83 -1.30 0.37
CA GLN A 367 0.20 -1.36 1.39
C GLN A 367 0.96 -0.03 1.53
N THR A 368 1.29 0.62 0.41
CA THR A 368 1.98 1.92 0.43
C THR A 368 1.06 3.03 0.93
N ILE A 369 -0.22 3.06 0.54
CA ILE A 369 -1.20 4.05 1.02
C ILE A 369 -1.49 3.85 2.51
N ALA A 370 -1.65 2.61 2.99
CA ALA A 370 -1.84 2.36 4.42
C ALA A 370 -0.63 2.81 5.26
N ASN A 371 0.58 2.70 4.71
CA ASN A 371 1.82 3.13 5.35
C ASN A 371 2.07 4.66 5.26
N ALA A 372 1.75 5.31 4.14
CA ALA A 372 2.01 6.75 3.92
C ALA A 372 0.83 7.65 4.34
N TYR A 373 -0.40 7.14 4.30
CA TYR A 373 -1.64 7.87 4.58
C TYR A 373 -2.54 7.04 5.53
N PRO A 374 -2.07 6.79 6.77
CA PRO A 374 -2.75 5.91 7.71
C PRO A 374 -4.16 6.40 8.02
N GLY A 375 -5.10 5.45 8.06
CA GLY A 375 -6.52 5.70 8.27
C GLY A 375 -7.38 5.45 7.03
N ILE A 376 -6.82 5.52 5.81
CA ILE A 376 -7.57 5.19 4.58
C ILE A 376 -8.11 3.76 4.62
N TYR A 377 -7.35 2.81 5.16
CA TYR A 377 -7.79 1.42 5.36
C TYR A 377 -7.80 1.03 6.82
N GLN A 378 -8.67 0.07 7.16
CA GLN A 378 -8.61 -0.66 8.43
C GLN A 378 -8.19 -2.13 8.20
N GLY A 379 -8.52 -2.71 7.04
CA GLY A 379 -8.10 -4.05 6.65
C GLY A 379 -7.60 -4.10 5.20
N LEU A 380 -6.55 -4.89 4.95
CA LEU A 380 -6.00 -5.15 3.62
C LEU A 380 -6.17 -6.63 3.28
N VAL A 381 -6.77 -6.91 2.13
CA VAL A 381 -6.74 -8.22 1.49
C VAL A 381 -5.80 -8.11 0.30
N VAL A 382 -4.63 -8.74 0.40
CA VAL A 382 -3.60 -8.62 -0.64
C VAL A 382 -3.29 -10.00 -1.22
N THR A 383 -2.99 -10.04 -2.51
CA THR A 383 -2.62 -11.28 -3.21
C THR A 383 -1.59 -11.00 -4.29
N CYS A 384 -0.88 -12.04 -4.74
CA CYS A 384 0.30 -11.94 -5.61
C CYS A 384 1.17 -10.71 -5.25
N SER A 385 1.44 -10.54 -3.95
CA SER A 385 1.69 -9.21 -3.40
C SER A 385 3.04 -8.65 -3.80
N TYR A 386 3.15 -7.33 -3.90
CA TYR A 386 4.40 -6.59 -3.73
C TYR A 386 4.27 -5.61 -2.55
N PRO A 387 5.36 -5.34 -1.81
CA PRO A 387 5.34 -4.39 -0.70
C PRO A 387 5.13 -2.93 -1.14
N ASP A 388 5.72 -2.60 -2.31
CA ASP A 388 5.78 -1.29 -2.96
C ASP A 388 6.32 -1.48 -4.40
N SER A 389 6.45 -0.41 -5.19
CA SER A 389 6.95 -0.47 -6.57
C SER A 389 8.48 -0.46 -6.68
N LEU A 390 9.18 0.16 -5.73
CA LEU A 390 10.62 0.42 -5.86
C LEU A 390 11.48 -0.79 -5.44
N SER A 391 11.03 -1.57 -4.47
CA SER A 391 11.70 -2.80 -4.01
C SER A 391 11.75 -3.87 -5.11
N PRO A 392 10.62 -4.29 -5.73
CA PRO A 392 10.66 -5.15 -6.90
C PRO A 392 11.28 -4.45 -8.11
N GLY A 393 11.05 -3.13 -8.31
CA GLY A 393 11.68 -2.38 -9.38
C GLY A 393 13.21 -2.41 -9.35
N LEU A 394 13.80 -2.48 -8.16
CA LEU A 394 15.24 -2.65 -7.98
C LEU A 394 15.72 -4.04 -8.41
N GLN A 395 15.01 -5.10 -8.01
CA GLN A 395 15.28 -6.46 -8.49
C GLN A 395 15.19 -6.53 -10.02
N PHE A 396 14.16 -5.92 -10.59
CA PHE A 396 13.95 -5.96 -12.04
C PHE A 396 14.99 -5.12 -12.79
N SER A 397 15.49 -4.04 -12.18
CA SER A 397 16.64 -3.30 -12.72
C SER A 397 17.93 -4.13 -12.73
N ASP A 398 18.12 -4.97 -11.71
CA ASP A 398 19.25 -5.89 -11.65
C ASP A 398 19.08 -6.99 -12.71
N TYR A 399 17.87 -7.53 -12.92
CA TYR A 399 17.56 -8.46 -14.01
C TYR A 399 17.83 -7.85 -15.39
N HIS A 400 17.41 -6.61 -15.64
CA HIS A 400 17.67 -5.94 -16.90
C HIS A 400 19.17 -5.90 -17.23
N LEU A 401 20.01 -5.62 -16.24
CA LEU A 401 21.47 -5.63 -16.38
C LEU A 401 22.04 -7.04 -16.55
N LEU A 402 21.58 -8.00 -15.74
CA LEU A 402 22.02 -9.40 -15.79
C LEU A 402 21.70 -10.04 -17.14
N ARG A 403 20.47 -9.85 -17.63
CA ARG A 403 20.05 -10.33 -18.95
C ARG A 403 20.92 -9.76 -20.05
N LYS A 404 21.18 -8.45 -20.05
CA LYS A 404 22.10 -7.84 -21.02
C LYS A 404 23.49 -8.45 -20.97
N TYR A 405 24.00 -8.77 -19.78
CA TYR A 405 25.29 -9.44 -19.64
C TYR A 405 25.25 -10.87 -20.22
N PHE A 406 24.28 -11.68 -19.79
CA PHE A 406 24.17 -13.10 -20.13
C PHE A 406 23.81 -13.34 -21.60
N GLU A 407 22.87 -12.57 -22.15
CA GLU A 407 22.33 -12.74 -23.51
C GLU A 407 23.23 -12.09 -24.59
N SER A 408 24.36 -11.48 -24.22
CA SER A 408 25.25 -10.82 -25.19
C SER A 408 25.98 -11.82 -26.10
N SER A 409 26.07 -11.49 -27.39
CA SER A 409 26.71 -12.35 -28.42
C SER A 409 28.20 -12.60 -28.17
N GLU A 410 28.88 -11.69 -27.48
CA GLU A 410 30.27 -11.87 -27.04
C GLU A 410 30.42 -13.05 -26.05
N ARG A 411 29.38 -13.37 -25.25
CA ARG A 411 29.40 -14.49 -24.29
C ARG A 411 29.09 -15.83 -24.88
N LEU A 412 28.37 -15.83 -25.99
CA LEU A 412 28.19 -17.04 -26.78
C LEU A 412 29.49 -17.47 -27.47
N THR A 413 30.54 -16.63 -27.46
CA THR A 413 31.76 -16.82 -28.26
C THR A 413 33.09 -16.70 -27.49
N ASP A 414 33.13 -16.21 -26.24
CA ASP A 414 34.36 -15.97 -25.48
C ASP A 414 34.95 -17.20 -24.74
N GLY A 415 34.34 -18.38 -24.90
CA GLY A 415 34.77 -19.63 -24.27
C GLY A 415 34.44 -19.73 -22.77
N LYS A 416 33.78 -18.73 -22.19
CA LYS A 416 33.27 -18.74 -20.81
C LYS A 416 31.78 -19.10 -20.84
N PHE A 417 31.48 -20.36 -21.14
CA PHE A 417 30.10 -20.83 -21.25
C PHE A 417 29.34 -20.61 -19.92
N TRP A 418 28.22 -19.89 -20.00
CA TRP A 418 27.23 -19.81 -18.94
C TRP A 418 26.03 -20.64 -19.34
N ASN A 419 25.63 -21.59 -18.50
CA ASN A 419 24.38 -22.32 -18.72
C ASN A 419 23.19 -21.63 -18.02
N PRO A 420 21.94 -21.91 -18.43
CA PRO A 420 20.76 -21.30 -17.82
C PRO A 420 20.62 -21.49 -16.30
N LEU A 421 21.08 -22.61 -15.74
CA LEU A 421 21.06 -22.84 -14.28
C LEU A 421 22.07 -21.94 -13.56
N GLN A 422 23.19 -21.59 -14.20
CA GLN A 422 24.14 -20.62 -13.66
C GLN A 422 23.60 -19.19 -13.72
N TRP A 423 22.80 -18.84 -14.74
CA TRP A 423 22.08 -17.56 -14.78
C TRP A 423 21.12 -17.49 -13.61
N ALA A 424 20.28 -18.52 -13.49
CA ALA A 424 19.28 -18.64 -12.44
C ALA A 424 19.91 -18.59 -11.03
N ALA A 425 21.07 -19.25 -10.83
CA ALA A 425 21.81 -19.18 -9.56
C ALA A 425 22.28 -17.76 -9.20
N VAL A 426 22.67 -16.95 -10.20
CA VAL A 426 23.03 -15.53 -9.99
C VAL A 426 21.79 -14.68 -9.74
N GLU A 427 20.70 -14.99 -10.42
CA GLU A 427 19.40 -14.31 -10.32
C GLU A 427 18.63 -14.66 -9.04
N GLY A 428 19.02 -15.74 -8.36
CA GLY A 428 18.38 -16.24 -7.13
C GLY A 428 17.19 -17.17 -7.37
N HIS A 429 17.08 -17.76 -8.57
CA HIS A 429 15.93 -18.51 -9.06
C HIS A 429 16.29 -19.92 -9.55
N LEU A 430 15.28 -20.74 -9.81
CA LEU A 430 15.43 -22.06 -10.46
C LEU A 430 15.73 -21.95 -11.96
N LEU A 431 15.10 -20.98 -12.61
CA LEU A 431 15.16 -20.75 -14.05
C LEU A 431 15.21 -19.25 -14.34
N PRO A 432 15.83 -18.83 -15.46
CA PRO A 432 15.92 -17.41 -15.83
C PRO A 432 14.61 -16.80 -16.34
N LEU A 433 13.52 -17.59 -16.39
CA LEU A 433 12.22 -17.15 -16.88
C LEU A 433 11.68 -15.93 -16.10
N ASN A 434 11.95 -15.89 -14.80
CA ASN A 434 11.50 -14.79 -13.95
C ASN A 434 12.14 -13.46 -14.38
N ALA A 435 13.45 -13.47 -14.64
CA ALA A 435 14.17 -12.28 -15.10
C ALA A 435 13.64 -11.79 -16.45
N VAL A 436 13.34 -12.69 -17.38
CA VAL A 436 12.82 -12.35 -18.71
C VAL A 436 11.44 -11.70 -18.60
N THR A 437 10.51 -12.34 -17.89
CA THR A 437 9.13 -11.87 -17.76
C THR A 437 9.03 -10.58 -16.95
N ALA A 438 9.81 -10.45 -15.87
CA ALA A 438 9.87 -9.22 -15.10
C ALA A 438 10.42 -8.04 -15.92
N ASP A 439 11.46 -8.26 -16.71
CA ASP A 439 12.07 -7.20 -17.51
C ASP A 439 11.19 -6.78 -18.69
N GLU A 440 10.81 -7.71 -19.58
CA GLU A 440 10.00 -7.40 -20.76
C GLU A 440 8.56 -7.01 -20.42
N GLY A 441 7.97 -7.68 -19.43
CA GLY A 441 6.55 -7.55 -19.10
C GLY A 441 6.22 -6.39 -18.15
N LEU A 442 7.14 -6.01 -17.25
CA LEU A 442 6.85 -5.04 -16.19
C LEU A 442 7.86 -3.88 -16.15
N PHE A 443 9.16 -4.18 -16.03
CA PHE A 443 10.18 -3.16 -15.77
C PHE A 443 10.26 -2.12 -16.89
N LYS A 444 10.43 -2.56 -18.13
CA LYS A 444 10.55 -1.64 -19.27
C LYS A 444 9.33 -0.74 -19.40
N GLN A 445 8.14 -1.32 -19.22
CA GLN A 445 6.88 -0.57 -19.31
C GLN A 445 6.78 0.51 -18.22
N ALA A 446 7.20 0.20 -16.99
CA ALA A 446 7.10 1.11 -15.86
C ALA A 446 8.20 2.19 -15.83
N VAL A 447 9.44 1.86 -16.21
CA VAL A 447 10.58 2.76 -15.96
C VAL A 447 11.20 3.38 -17.20
N MET A 448 11.03 2.82 -18.41
CA MET A 448 11.64 3.40 -19.60
C MET A 448 10.91 4.70 -20.00
N PRO A 449 11.58 5.86 -20.00
CA PRO A 449 10.92 7.15 -20.28
C PRO A 449 10.34 7.27 -21.69
N THR A 450 10.85 6.47 -22.62
CA THR A 450 10.44 6.40 -24.03
C THR A 450 9.32 5.40 -24.28
N HIS A 451 8.94 4.60 -23.29
CA HIS A 451 7.85 3.62 -23.43
C HIS A 451 6.52 4.35 -23.69
N PRO A 452 5.62 3.83 -24.53
CA PRO A 452 4.30 4.41 -24.70
C PRO A 452 3.51 4.47 -23.39
N CYS A 453 2.82 5.59 -23.17
CA CYS A 453 1.81 5.78 -22.13
C CYS A 453 0.53 6.38 -22.72
N ALA A 454 -0.62 6.06 -22.11
CA ALA A 454 -1.91 6.51 -22.61
C ALA A 454 -2.01 8.04 -22.52
N GLY A 455 -2.75 8.67 -23.43
CA GLY A 455 -2.85 10.14 -23.48
C GLY A 455 -1.65 10.91 -24.05
N VAL A 456 -0.53 10.26 -24.39
CA VAL A 456 0.64 10.90 -25.03
C VAL A 456 0.84 10.37 -26.45
N ARG A 457 0.83 11.25 -27.46
CA ARG A 457 1.15 10.85 -28.84
C ARG A 457 2.65 10.68 -29.02
N ASP A 458 3.08 9.81 -29.93
CA ASP A 458 4.51 9.53 -30.17
C ASP A 458 5.36 10.79 -30.41
N GLN A 459 4.83 11.81 -31.12
CA GLN A 459 5.54 13.07 -31.35
C GLN A 459 5.62 13.99 -30.11
N GLU A 460 4.79 13.78 -29.10
CA GLU A 460 4.82 14.51 -27.83
C GLU A 460 5.73 13.81 -26.81
N ARG A 461 5.94 12.51 -26.99
CA ARG A 461 6.76 11.67 -26.11
C ARG A 461 8.24 12.05 -26.19
N TYR A 462 8.93 11.83 -25.09
CA TYR A 462 10.36 12.04 -24.96
C TYR A 462 11.14 11.20 -25.99
N ASP A 463 12.07 11.86 -26.68
CA ASP A 463 13.10 11.25 -27.51
C ASP A 463 14.39 12.05 -27.29
N ALA A 464 15.44 11.38 -26.81
CA ALA A 464 16.67 12.04 -26.39
C ALA A 464 17.35 12.88 -27.49
N ALA A 465 17.09 12.59 -28.78
CA ALA A 465 17.68 13.28 -29.92
C ALA A 465 16.70 14.25 -30.60
N ARG A 466 15.44 13.83 -30.77
CA ARG A 466 14.44 14.54 -31.58
C ARG A 466 13.51 15.41 -30.75
N ASN A 467 13.25 15.03 -29.50
CA ASN A 467 12.32 15.72 -28.61
C ASN A 467 12.76 15.59 -27.14
N PRO A 468 13.91 16.18 -26.74
CA PRO A 468 14.44 16.03 -25.39
C PRO A 468 13.58 16.71 -24.31
N GLY A 469 12.65 17.58 -24.71
CA GLY A 469 11.66 18.21 -23.83
C GLY A 469 10.31 17.48 -23.76
N GLY A 470 10.17 16.36 -24.47
CA GLY A 470 8.94 15.58 -24.53
C GLY A 470 8.54 14.94 -23.21
N VAL A 471 7.34 14.37 -23.18
CA VAL A 471 6.78 13.71 -22.00
C VAL A 471 7.52 12.40 -21.75
N ARG A 472 8.05 12.27 -20.53
CA ARG A 472 8.71 11.04 -20.06
C ARG A 472 7.68 10.17 -19.34
N CYS A 473 7.39 9.00 -19.88
CA CYS A 473 6.33 8.12 -19.40
C CYS A 473 6.77 7.20 -18.23
N SER A 474 7.92 7.47 -17.58
CA SER A 474 8.39 6.62 -16.48
C SER A 474 7.66 6.92 -15.18
N ILE A 475 7.49 5.93 -14.31
CA ILE A 475 6.94 6.11 -12.95
C ILE A 475 7.79 7.05 -12.08
N ILE A 476 9.09 7.14 -12.36
CA ILE A 476 10.00 8.04 -11.66
C ILE A 476 9.70 9.49 -12.06
N ASP A 477 9.55 9.76 -13.36
CA ASP A 477 9.20 11.08 -13.88
C ASP A 477 7.76 11.49 -13.52
N GLY A 478 6.81 10.55 -13.55
CA GLY A 478 5.43 10.77 -13.12
C GLY A 478 5.29 11.12 -11.63
N ALA A 479 6.29 10.76 -10.82
CA ALA A 479 6.37 11.08 -9.40
C ALA A 479 7.42 12.17 -9.08
N ILE A 480 7.70 13.08 -10.01
CA ILE A 480 8.70 14.14 -9.81
C ILE A 480 8.44 15.03 -8.58
N ASN A 481 7.17 15.25 -8.21
CA ASN A 481 6.83 15.97 -6.97
C ASN A 481 7.40 15.25 -5.74
N VAL A 482 7.44 13.92 -5.77
CA VAL A 482 7.95 13.07 -4.71
C VAL A 482 9.48 13.01 -4.76
N PHE A 483 10.06 12.57 -5.86
CA PHE A 483 11.51 12.35 -5.94
C PHE A 483 12.31 13.66 -5.99
N GLY A 484 11.73 14.71 -6.57
CA GLY A 484 12.41 15.96 -6.86
C GLY A 484 13.25 15.90 -8.14
N PRO A 485 13.52 17.06 -8.77
CA PRO A 485 14.36 17.13 -9.95
C PRO A 485 15.83 16.89 -9.60
N ARG A 486 16.59 16.33 -10.55
CA ARG A 486 18.04 16.17 -10.43
C ARG A 486 18.74 17.53 -10.37
N PRO A 487 19.84 17.66 -9.58
CA PRO A 487 20.58 18.92 -9.51
C PRO A 487 21.40 19.19 -10.76
N GLU A 488 21.60 20.47 -11.10
CA GLU A 488 22.36 20.92 -12.29
C GLU A 488 23.75 20.26 -12.45
N SER A 489 24.38 19.93 -11.32
CA SER A 489 25.70 19.30 -11.29
C SER A 489 25.76 17.94 -11.98
N VAL A 490 24.63 17.25 -12.14
CA VAL A 490 24.54 15.91 -12.76
C VAL A 490 23.67 15.88 -14.03
N TRP A 491 23.26 17.04 -14.53
CA TRP A 491 22.42 17.13 -15.72
C TRP A 491 23.11 16.57 -16.96
N THR A 492 22.36 15.73 -17.66
CA THR A 492 22.67 15.26 -19.01
C THR A 492 22.68 16.41 -20.01
N PRO A 493 23.25 16.22 -21.22
CA PRO A 493 23.11 17.20 -22.30
C PRO A 493 21.65 17.57 -22.59
N GLN A 494 20.73 16.61 -22.49
CA GLN A 494 19.29 16.81 -22.70
C GLN A 494 18.69 17.74 -21.64
N GLU A 495 18.95 17.48 -20.36
CA GLU A 495 18.49 18.34 -19.25
C GLU A 495 19.04 19.78 -19.39
N LYS A 496 20.32 19.92 -19.77
CA LYS A 496 20.93 21.23 -20.05
C LYS A 496 20.28 21.95 -21.23
N GLN A 497 19.96 21.21 -22.30
CA GLN A 497 19.31 21.77 -23.49
C GLN A 497 17.91 22.30 -23.18
N ILE A 498 17.15 21.60 -22.32
CA ILE A 498 15.79 22.02 -21.95
C ILE A 498 15.75 22.96 -20.74
N GLY A 499 16.87 23.17 -20.05
CA GLY A 499 17.00 24.08 -18.91
C GLY A 499 16.33 23.60 -17.63
N ARG A 500 16.12 22.28 -17.46
CA ARG A 500 15.54 21.68 -16.25
C ARG A 500 16.02 20.24 -16.06
N GLY A 501 16.07 19.79 -14.81
CA GLY A 501 16.36 18.39 -14.46
C GLY A 501 15.15 17.47 -14.64
N PHE A 502 15.41 16.22 -15.00
CA PHE A 502 14.44 15.13 -14.90
C PHE A 502 14.23 14.72 -13.44
N ALA A 503 13.28 13.83 -13.15
CA ALA A 503 13.12 13.31 -11.80
C ALA A 503 14.37 12.55 -11.35
N GLY A 504 14.75 12.69 -10.07
CA GLY A 504 15.88 11.97 -9.50
C GLY A 504 15.59 10.48 -9.40
N SER A 505 16.59 9.66 -9.74
CA SER A 505 16.47 8.20 -9.70
C SER A 505 16.88 7.66 -8.31
N PRO A 506 16.05 6.86 -7.64
CA PRO A 506 16.44 6.17 -6.41
C PRO A 506 17.20 4.86 -6.68
N LEU A 507 17.44 4.48 -7.95
CA LEU A 507 18.09 3.22 -8.31
C LEU A 507 19.61 3.30 -8.17
N ASP A 508 20.22 2.28 -7.54
CA ASP A 508 21.67 2.20 -7.31
C ASP A 508 22.14 0.76 -7.37
N ASN A 509 23.29 0.49 -7.99
CA ASN A 509 23.95 -0.83 -7.91
C ASN A 509 25.45 -0.73 -7.59
N THR A 510 25.86 0.37 -6.95
CA THR A 510 27.24 0.60 -6.50
C THR A 510 27.57 -0.35 -5.35
N GLY A 511 28.68 -1.08 -5.46
CA GLY A 511 29.14 -2.01 -4.42
C GLY A 511 28.43 -3.37 -4.39
N VAL A 512 27.41 -3.60 -5.23
CA VAL A 512 26.70 -4.89 -5.32
C VAL A 512 27.60 -5.93 -6.00
N GLN A 513 27.81 -7.06 -5.32
CA GLN A 513 28.61 -8.19 -5.79
C GLN A 513 27.70 -9.29 -6.37
N TYR A 514 27.23 -9.12 -7.61
CA TYR A 514 26.31 -10.09 -8.22
C TYR A 514 26.94 -11.47 -8.30
N GLY A 515 26.17 -12.50 -7.93
CA GLY A 515 26.60 -13.91 -7.96
C GLY A 515 27.49 -14.34 -6.79
N LEU A 516 27.58 -13.58 -5.70
CA LEU A 516 28.46 -13.93 -4.57
C LEU A 516 28.11 -15.29 -3.95
N GLU A 517 26.83 -15.56 -3.71
CA GLU A 517 26.40 -16.86 -3.16
C GLU A 517 26.52 -17.99 -4.19
N ALA A 518 26.29 -17.69 -5.47
CA ALA A 518 26.57 -18.64 -6.56
C ALA A 518 28.05 -19.02 -6.63
N LEU A 519 28.97 -18.09 -6.31
CA LEU A 519 30.40 -18.38 -6.21
C LEU A 519 30.70 -19.25 -4.98
N ARG A 520 30.15 -18.90 -3.81
CA ARG A 520 30.38 -19.62 -2.55
C ARG A 520 29.94 -21.07 -2.59
N SER A 521 28.79 -21.32 -3.21
CA SER A 521 28.24 -22.66 -3.44
C SER A 521 28.99 -23.44 -4.53
N GLY A 522 29.82 -22.78 -5.34
CA GLY A 522 30.52 -23.39 -6.46
C GLY A 522 29.69 -23.55 -7.73
N ALA A 523 28.48 -22.96 -7.78
CA ALA A 523 27.65 -22.94 -8.98
C ALA A 523 28.30 -22.15 -10.13
N ILE A 524 29.09 -21.11 -9.81
CA ILE A 524 29.91 -20.37 -10.77
C ILE A 524 31.38 -20.36 -10.35
N THR A 525 32.26 -20.22 -11.34
CA THR A 525 33.71 -20.13 -11.11
C THR A 525 34.14 -18.75 -10.61
N PRO A 526 35.29 -18.64 -9.91
CA PRO A 526 35.92 -17.36 -9.59
C PRO A 526 36.07 -16.41 -10.79
N GLU A 527 36.36 -16.96 -11.97
CA GLU A 527 36.51 -16.14 -13.18
C GLU A 527 35.16 -15.61 -13.69
N GLN A 528 34.10 -16.43 -13.66
CA GLN A 528 32.74 -15.98 -13.99
C GLN A 528 32.28 -14.86 -13.05
N PHE A 529 32.52 -14.98 -11.74
CA PHE A 529 32.15 -13.97 -10.76
C PHE A 529 32.87 -12.62 -10.99
N VAL A 530 34.18 -12.64 -11.21
CA VAL A 530 34.96 -11.41 -11.45
C VAL A 530 34.57 -10.77 -12.78
N ASP A 531 34.43 -11.57 -13.84
CA ASP A 531 34.07 -11.07 -15.18
C ASP A 531 32.65 -10.48 -15.21
N LEU A 532 31.70 -11.09 -14.50
CA LEU A 532 30.35 -10.54 -14.31
C LEU A 532 30.41 -9.15 -13.69
N ASN A 533 31.06 -9.03 -12.54
CA ASN A 533 31.09 -7.76 -11.82
C ASN A 533 31.90 -6.67 -12.54
N GLU A 534 32.89 -7.04 -13.35
CA GLU A 534 33.67 -6.12 -14.19
C GLU A 534 32.85 -5.51 -15.33
N LYS A 535 31.89 -6.26 -15.89
CA LYS A 535 31.25 -5.88 -17.16
C LYS A 535 29.76 -5.59 -17.08
N ILE A 536 29.09 -5.90 -15.96
CA ILE A 536 27.64 -5.70 -15.82
C ILE A 536 27.22 -4.21 -15.89
N GLY A 537 28.08 -3.30 -15.45
CA GLY A 537 27.82 -1.86 -15.50
C GLY A 537 26.55 -1.42 -14.75
N GLY A 538 25.90 -0.39 -15.27
CA GLY A 538 24.71 0.22 -14.69
C GLY A 538 23.79 0.84 -15.73
N LEU A 539 22.83 1.63 -15.28
CA LEU A 539 21.83 2.32 -16.07
C LEU A 539 22.07 3.84 -15.99
N ASP A 540 21.74 4.55 -17.07
CA ASP A 540 21.61 6.00 -17.05
C ASP A 540 20.17 6.44 -16.69
N ILE A 541 19.90 7.74 -16.76
CA ILE A 541 18.59 8.30 -16.43
C ILE A 541 17.49 7.92 -17.43
N ASP A 542 17.86 7.43 -18.62
CA ASP A 542 16.95 6.93 -19.65
C ASP A 542 16.81 5.40 -19.60
N VAL A 543 17.31 4.78 -18.53
CA VAL A 543 17.32 3.32 -18.32
C VAL A 543 18.10 2.62 -19.44
N GLN A 544 19.06 3.31 -20.07
CA GLN A 544 19.96 2.72 -21.04
C GLN A 544 21.21 2.21 -20.33
N PRO A 545 21.72 1.02 -20.68
CA PRO A 545 22.85 0.47 -19.95
C PRO A 545 24.17 1.10 -20.38
N ARG A 546 25.03 1.37 -19.41
CA ARG A 546 26.35 2.01 -19.54
C ARG A 546 27.40 1.28 -18.72
N ALA A 547 28.67 1.60 -18.97
CA ALA A 547 29.80 0.92 -18.34
C ALA A 547 29.88 1.18 -16.83
N GLU A 548 29.57 2.39 -16.37
CA GLU A 548 29.64 2.70 -14.94
C GLU A 548 28.36 2.27 -14.20
N ARG A 549 28.52 1.91 -12.92
CA ARG A 549 27.42 1.54 -12.04
C ARG A 549 26.38 2.67 -11.91
N SER A 550 25.12 2.27 -11.73
CA SER A 550 24.01 3.16 -11.36
C SER A 550 24.27 3.75 -9.98
N THR A 551 24.11 5.06 -9.86
CA THR A 551 24.21 5.76 -8.59
C THR A 551 22.92 6.52 -8.34
N ALA A 552 22.26 6.25 -7.23
CA ALA A 552 21.03 6.94 -6.88
C ALA A 552 21.27 8.43 -6.59
N ASP A 553 20.33 9.27 -6.99
CA ASP A 553 20.29 10.68 -6.61
C ASP A 553 19.95 10.79 -5.11
N PRO A 554 20.80 11.40 -4.26
CA PRO A 554 20.63 11.35 -2.79
C PRO A 554 19.30 11.89 -2.26
N ALA A 555 18.78 12.96 -2.89
CA ALA A 555 17.50 13.55 -2.52
C ALA A 555 16.34 12.60 -2.87
N ALA A 556 16.33 12.04 -4.08
CA ALA A 556 15.32 11.08 -4.51
C ALA A 556 15.32 9.81 -3.66
N LEU A 557 16.50 9.30 -3.32
CA LEU A 557 16.66 8.15 -2.43
C LEU A 557 16.05 8.40 -1.05
N THR A 558 16.36 9.55 -0.43
CA THR A 558 15.78 9.91 0.88
C THR A 558 14.26 10.09 0.78
N ASN A 559 13.81 10.77 -0.27
CA ASN A 559 12.39 11.03 -0.51
C ASN A 559 11.61 9.74 -0.78
N ALA A 560 12.22 8.72 -1.38
CA ALA A 560 11.60 7.42 -1.64
C ALA A 560 11.11 6.75 -0.33
N TYR A 561 11.94 6.71 0.71
CA TYR A 561 11.55 6.16 2.02
C TYR A 561 10.54 7.05 2.74
N ARG A 562 10.84 8.36 2.80
CA ARG A 562 10.07 9.33 3.57
C ARG A 562 8.63 9.48 3.06
N SER A 563 8.43 9.39 1.74
CA SER A 563 7.11 9.45 1.10
C SER A 563 6.30 8.17 1.16
N GLY A 564 6.96 7.03 1.44
CA GLY A 564 6.33 5.71 1.36
C GLY A 564 6.32 5.08 -0.04
N MET A 565 7.02 5.67 -1.03
CA MET A 565 7.30 4.99 -2.29
C MET A 565 8.14 3.71 -2.10
N VAL A 566 8.97 3.67 -1.04
CA VAL A 566 9.42 2.43 -0.41
C VAL A 566 8.60 2.21 0.86
N ASN A 567 7.93 1.07 0.98
CA ASN A 567 7.08 0.77 2.11
C ASN A 567 7.90 0.23 3.29
N THR A 568 8.21 1.08 4.25
CA THR A 568 8.98 0.69 5.44
C THR A 568 8.18 -0.09 6.49
N ALA A 569 6.86 -0.19 6.33
CA ALA A 569 5.90 -0.74 7.30
C ALA A 569 5.75 0.05 8.62
N SER A 570 6.35 1.24 8.73
CA SER A 570 6.42 2.06 9.94
C SER A 570 5.04 2.46 10.51
N ASN A 571 4.01 2.55 9.67
CA ASN A 571 2.67 2.99 10.07
C ASN A 571 1.58 1.90 9.94
N LEU A 572 1.95 0.61 9.86
CA LEU A 572 0.98 -0.48 9.60
C LEU A 572 0.42 -1.18 10.84
N SER A 573 0.88 -0.87 12.05
CA SER A 573 0.47 -1.57 13.27
C SER A 573 -1.03 -1.48 13.59
N GLY A 574 -1.71 -0.43 13.11
CA GLY A 574 -3.15 -0.24 13.27
C GLY A 574 -4.01 -0.88 12.17
N VAL A 575 -3.44 -1.69 11.30
CA VAL A 575 -4.09 -2.25 10.11
C VAL A 575 -4.03 -3.78 10.14
N ALA A 576 -5.15 -4.44 9.93
CA ALA A 576 -5.24 -5.89 9.78
C ALA A 576 -4.91 -6.31 8.34
N ILE A 577 -4.11 -7.36 8.16
CA ILE A 577 -3.65 -7.80 6.83
C ILE A 577 -3.91 -9.30 6.68
N ILE A 578 -4.67 -9.66 5.63
CA ILE A 578 -4.74 -11.04 5.14
C ILE A 578 -4.09 -11.05 3.77
N ASP A 579 -3.02 -11.81 3.67
CA ASP A 579 -2.32 -12.05 2.44
C ASP A 579 -2.65 -13.46 1.96
N HIS A 580 -3.20 -13.62 0.75
CA HIS A 580 -3.43 -14.93 0.18
C HIS A 580 -2.68 -15.14 -1.13
N ARG A 581 -2.05 -16.29 -1.28
CA ARG A 581 -1.12 -16.57 -2.39
C ARG A 581 -0.96 -18.05 -2.64
N GLY A 582 -0.35 -18.40 -3.77
CA GLY A 582 0.06 -19.77 -4.06
C GLY A 582 1.50 -19.83 -4.57
N PRO A 583 1.86 -20.93 -5.24
CA PRO A 583 3.20 -21.12 -5.76
C PRO A 583 3.57 -20.03 -6.75
N ASP A 584 4.86 -19.72 -6.73
CA ASP A 584 5.47 -18.86 -7.72
C ASP A 584 5.45 -19.58 -9.09
N PRO A 585 4.76 -19.02 -10.10
CA PRO A 585 4.76 -19.59 -11.44
C PRO A 585 6.10 -19.41 -12.19
N GLY A 586 7.08 -18.72 -11.60
CA GLY A 586 8.34 -18.34 -12.24
C GLY A 586 8.20 -17.15 -13.18
N VAL A 587 7.15 -16.32 -13.00
CA VAL A 587 6.85 -15.16 -13.84
C VAL A 587 6.59 -13.88 -13.04
N ALA A 588 7.65 -13.10 -12.82
CA ALA A 588 7.76 -11.82 -12.10
C ALA A 588 7.28 -11.76 -10.63
N HIS A 589 6.29 -12.55 -10.24
CA HIS A 589 5.52 -12.44 -8.99
C HIS A 589 5.99 -13.42 -7.91
N ASP A 590 7.21 -13.17 -7.44
CA ASP A 590 7.84 -14.00 -6.42
C ASP A 590 7.01 -14.05 -5.13
N ALA A 591 6.79 -15.26 -4.61
CA ALA A 591 6.05 -15.42 -3.35
C ALA A 591 6.80 -14.78 -2.16
N ARG A 592 8.10 -14.46 -2.28
CA ARG A 592 8.91 -13.81 -1.23
C ARG A 592 8.31 -12.56 -0.61
N TRP A 593 7.51 -11.82 -1.37
CA TRP A 593 7.12 -10.46 -1.03
C TRP A 593 6.15 -10.35 0.16
N ALA A 594 5.34 -11.38 0.46
CA ALA A 594 4.59 -11.40 1.74
C ALA A 594 5.55 -11.50 2.92
N TRP A 595 6.58 -12.33 2.79
CA TRP A 595 7.54 -12.53 3.85
C TRP A 595 8.45 -11.32 3.99
N ALA A 596 8.83 -10.66 2.90
CA ALA A 596 9.49 -9.36 2.98
C ALA A 596 8.65 -8.35 3.79
N MET A 597 7.33 -8.29 3.55
CA MET A 597 6.43 -7.48 4.36
C MET A 597 6.34 -7.95 5.81
N ARG A 598 6.28 -9.26 6.07
CA ARG A 598 6.30 -9.82 7.43
C ARG A 598 7.56 -9.42 8.20
N GLU A 599 8.70 -9.50 7.55
CA GLU A 599 9.99 -9.10 8.11
C GLU A 599 10.01 -7.60 8.40
N ARG A 600 9.50 -6.75 7.49
CA ARG A 600 9.35 -5.31 7.72
C ARG A 600 8.43 -5.01 8.90
N LEU A 601 7.27 -5.68 9.01
CA LEU A 601 6.35 -5.56 10.15
C LEU A 601 7.05 -5.95 11.46
N THR A 602 7.78 -7.07 11.47
CA THR A 602 8.53 -7.55 12.64
C THR A 602 9.61 -6.57 13.05
N ARG A 603 10.34 -5.97 12.09
CA ARG A 603 11.35 -4.95 12.34
C ARG A 603 10.74 -3.71 13.02
N GLU A 604 9.62 -3.20 12.51
CA GLU A 604 9.04 -1.94 13.00
C GLU A 604 8.17 -2.11 14.25
N GLN A 605 7.54 -3.28 14.43
CA GLN A 605 6.54 -3.51 15.49
C GLN A 605 7.04 -4.47 16.57
N GLY A 606 8.11 -5.22 16.30
CA GLY A 606 8.57 -6.33 17.15
C GLY A 606 7.77 -7.63 16.96
N HIS A 607 6.73 -7.62 16.12
CA HIS A 607 5.90 -8.78 15.76
C HIS A 607 5.25 -8.56 14.38
N ALA A 608 4.64 -9.60 13.82
CA ALA A 608 3.79 -9.50 12.63
C ALA A 608 2.37 -10.02 12.88
N ASP A 609 1.89 -9.94 14.14
CA ASP A 609 0.60 -10.52 14.53
C ASP A 609 -0.62 -9.86 13.88
N ASN A 610 -0.44 -8.69 13.26
CA ASN A 610 -1.43 -8.03 12.43
C ASN A 610 -1.47 -8.55 10.98
N GLN A 611 -0.65 -9.52 10.61
CA GLN A 611 -0.62 -10.17 9.29
C GLN A 611 -0.86 -11.67 9.39
N VAL A 612 -1.71 -12.17 8.50
CA VAL A 612 -1.94 -13.60 8.28
C VAL A 612 -1.66 -13.94 6.81
N ILE A 613 -0.93 -15.02 6.55
CA ILE A 613 -0.61 -15.53 5.22
C ILE A 613 -1.35 -16.83 4.97
N TRP A 614 -2.17 -16.86 3.93
CA TRP A 614 -2.88 -18.03 3.43
C TRP A 614 -2.22 -18.54 2.16
N TYR A 615 -1.58 -19.69 2.25
CA TYR A 615 -0.97 -20.35 1.11
C TYR A 615 -1.90 -21.44 0.58
N GLY A 616 -1.98 -21.60 -0.73
CA GLY A 616 -2.73 -22.66 -1.39
C GLY A 616 -1.99 -23.14 -2.64
N VAL A 617 -2.56 -24.09 -3.37
CA VAL A 617 -1.88 -24.75 -4.50
C VAL A 617 -2.06 -24.05 -5.84
N THR A 618 -3.01 -23.12 -5.96
CA THR A 618 -3.26 -22.39 -7.21
C THR A 618 -2.21 -21.30 -7.38
N PRO A 619 -1.40 -21.29 -8.46
CA PRO A 619 -0.35 -20.29 -8.65
C PRO A 619 -0.83 -18.85 -8.47
N LEU A 620 0.03 -18.00 -7.90
CA LEU A 620 -0.23 -16.59 -7.54
C LEU A 620 -1.31 -16.33 -6.48
N ILE A 621 -2.47 -16.97 -6.57
CA ILE A 621 -3.67 -16.60 -5.79
C ILE A 621 -3.98 -17.57 -4.63
N GLY A 622 -3.38 -18.75 -4.63
CA GLY A 622 -3.52 -19.79 -3.60
C GLY A 622 -4.72 -20.69 -3.81
N ASP A 623 -5.91 -20.10 -3.88
CA ASP A 623 -7.15 -20.82 -4.14
C ASP A 623 -8.17 -19.84 -4.76
N PRO A 624 -8.97 -20.24 -5.77
CA PRO A 624 -10.00 -19.38 -6.34
C PRO A 624 -11.04 -18.89 -5.33
N SER A 625 -11.19 -19.57 -4.20
CA SER A 625 -12.09 -19.17 -3.10
C SER A 625 -11.48 -18.19 -2.11
N TYR A 626 -10.17 -17.97 -2.11
CA TYR A 626 -9.51 -17.20 -1.06
C TYR A 626 -9.90 -15.72 -1.03
N SER A 627 -10.14 -15.08 -2.18
CA SER A 627 -10.56 -13.66 -2.19
C SER A 627 -11.85 -13.44 -1.38
N LYS A 628 -12.89 -14.25 -1.64
CA LYS A 628 -14.16 -14.20 -0.89
C LYS A 628 -13.99 -14.62 0.57
N GLU A 629 -13.17 -15.63 0.85
CA GLU A 629 -12.94 -16.09 2.23
C GLU A 629 -12.19 -15.06 3.05
N ALA A 630 -11.20 -14.40 2.44
CA ALA A 630 -10.37 -13.38 3.08
C ALA A 630 -11.19 -12.13 3.37
N LEU A 631 -12.07 -11.70 2.46
CA LEU A 631 -13.05 -10.65 2.72
C LEU A 631 -13.91 -10.96 3.96
N LEU A 632 -14.50 -12.16 4.01
CA LEU A 632 -15.37 -12.56 5.13
C LEU A 632 -14.58 -12.70 6.44
N ALA A 633 -13.35 -13.20 6.39
CA ALA A 633 -12.47 -13.28 7.56
C ALA A 633 -12.03 -11.90 8.05
N MET A 634 -11.67 -10.99 7.15
CA MET A 634 -11.32 -9.61 7.45
C MET A 634 -12.51 -8.87 8.07
N ASP A 635 -13.72 -9.06 7.54
CA ASP A 635 -14.94 -8.47 8.10
C ASP A 635 -15.19 -8.93 9.54
N ARG A 636 -15.01 -10.23 9.83
CA ARG A 636 -15.09 -10.76 11.21
C ARG A 636 -14.05 -10.15 12.12
N TRP A 637 -12.82 -10.01 11.64
CA TRP A 637 -11.72 -9.42 12.41
C TRP A 637 -11.99 -7.95 12.75
N LEU A 638 -12.33 -7.12 11.76
CA LEU A 638 -12.60 -5.70 11.98
C LEU A 638 -13.87 -5.48 12.81
N SER A 639 -14.89 -6.34 12.67
CA SER A 639 -16.08 -6.31 13.53
C SER A 639 -15.74 -6.58 14.99
N ALA A 640 -14.81 -7.51 15.28
CA ALA A 640 -14.36 -7.78 16.65
C ALA A 640 -13.61 -6.57 17.24
N VAL A 641 -12.70 -5.97 16.46
CA VAL A 641 -11.95 -4.75 16.84
C VAL A 641 -12.88 -3.56 17.11
N GLU A 642 -13.93 -3.40 16.30
CA GLU A 642 -14.93 -2.34 16.48
C GLU A 642 -15.81 -2.59 17.72
N ALA A 643 -16.19 -3.85 17.97
CA ALA A 643 -16.95 -4.26 19.14
C ALA A 643 -16.17 -4.02 20.44
N ASP A 644 -14.84 -4.10 20.39
CA ASP A 644 -14.00 -3.88 21.56
C ASP A 644 -14.04 -2.42 22.08
N LYS A 645 -14.64 -2.26 23.27
CA LYS A 645 -14.75 -0.98 23.98
C LYS A 645 -13.63 -0.73 24.99
N ARG A 646 -12.64 -1.63 25.13
CA ARG A 646 -11.47 -1.43 25.99
C ARG A 646 -10.73 -0.15 25.57
N THR A 647 -10.06 0.47 26.55
CA THR A 647 -9.24 1.67 26.34
C THR A 647 -7.78 1.29 26.15
N VAL A 648 -7.50 0.48 25.12
CA VAL A 648 -6.15 0.10 24.67
C VAL A 648 -5.85 0.73 23.30
N ALA A 649 -4.58 0.71 22.85
CA ALA A 649 -4.22 1.28 21.57
C ALA A 649 -4.87 0.50 20.41
N LEU A 650 -5.11 1.15 19.26
CA LEU A 650 -5.71 0.46 18.11
C LEU A 650 -4.86 -0.73 17.66
N ALA A 651 -3.54 -0.58 17.62
CA ALA A 651 -2.62 -1.66 17.29
C ALA A 651 -2.80 -2.88 18.20
N ASP A 652 -2.93 -2.65 19.51
CA ASP A 652 -3.20 -3.73 20.48
C ASP A 652 -4.53 -4.43 20.19
N LYS A 653 -5.56 -3.69 19.79
CA LYS A 653 -6.87 -4.29 19.43
C LYS A 653 -6.78 -5.14 18.18
N ILE A 654 -6.11 -4.65 17.14
CA ILE A 654 -5.91 -5.39 15.89
C ILE A 654 -5.33 -6.76 16.21
N VAL A 655 -4.28 -6.83 17.03
CA VAL A 655 -3.66 -8.10 17.42
C VAL A 655 -4.56 -8.93 18.35
N GLN A 656 -5.09 -8.33 19.42
CA GLN A 656 -5.80 -9.06 20.48
C GLN A 656 -7.20 -9.53 20.07
N ASP A 657 -7.85 -8.84 19.14
CA ASP A 657 -9.21 -9.14 18.69
C ASP A 657 -9.23 -9.90 17.36
N ARG A 658 -8.05 -10.37 16.88
CA ARG A 658 -7.97 -11.32 15.77
C ARG A 658 -8.72 -12.60 16.14
N PRO A 659 -9.70 -13.07 15.33
CA PRO A 659 -10.41 -14.31 15.58
C PRO A 659 -9.43 -15.48 15.77
N GLY A 660 -9.66 -16.34 16.76
CA GLY A 660 -8.72 -17.42 17.10
C GLY A 660 -8.53 -18.47 16.00
N ASP A 661 -9.48 -18.58 15.08
CA ASP A 661 -9.38 -19.41 13.86
C ASP A 661 -8.58 -18.73 12.74
N LEU A 662 -8.31 -17.43 12.84
CA LEU A 662 -7.57 -16.67 11.83
C LEU A 662 -6.07 -16.69 12.14
N HIS A 663 -5.38 -17.64 11.52
CA HIS A 663 -3.94 -17.86 11.60
C HIS A 663 -3.38 -18.16 10.21
N ASP A 664 -2.07 -18.17 10.08
CA ASP A 664 -1.41 -18.63 8.86
C ASP A 664 -1.89 -20.05 8.54
N ARG A 665 -2.27 -20.28 7.28
CA ARG A 665 -2.78 -21.59 6.86
C ARG A 665 -2.16 -21.99 5.52
N CYS A 666 -1.96 -23.29 5.33
CA CYS A 666 -1.75 -23.88 4.03
C CYS A 666 -2.90 -24.85 3.72
N THR A 667 -3.56 -24.69 2.57
CA THR A 667 -4.54 -25.67 2.08
C THR A 667 -3.81 -26.74 1.29
N GLN A 668 -3.84 -27.97 1.80
CA GLN A 668 -3.24 -29.14 1.16
C GLN A 668 -4.19 -29.73 0.09
N THR A 669 -3.64 -30.07 -1.07
CA THR A 669 -4.25 -31.05 -2.00
C THR A 669 -3.25 -32.19 -2.23
N GLN A 670 -3.73 -33.43 -2.26
CA GLN A 670 -2.91 -34.58 -2.65
C GLN A 670 -2.56 -34.51 -4.14
N GLY A 671 -1.30 -34.79 -4.50
CA GLY A 671 -0.90 -35.16 -5.86
C GLY A 671 -0.23 -34.06 -6.69
N VAL A 672 0.98 -33.63 -6.31
CA VAL A 672 1.84 -32.81 -7.19
C VAL A 672 3.21 -33.46 -7.46
N SER A 673 3.51 -34.60 -6.82
CA SER A 673 4.73 -35.36 -7.08
C SER A 673 4.41 -36.63 -7.85
N SER A 674 5.29 -36.94 -8.80
CA SER A 674 5.37 -38.23 -9.48
C SER A 674 6.70 -38.89 -9.11
N GLU A 675 6.90 -40.17 -9.45
CA GLU A 675 8.20 -40.86 -9.27
C GLU A 675 9.37 -40.14 -10.00
N ASP A 676 9.05 -39.21 -10.92
CA ASP A 676 10.01 -38.40 -11.70
C ASP A 676 10.21 -36.96 -11.17
N GLY A 677 9.63 -36.59 -10.02
CA GLY A 677 9.80 -35.26 -9.41
C GLY A 677 8.52 -34.41 -9.32
N LEU A 678 8.69 -33.13 -8.90
CA LEU A 678 7.61 -32.15 -8.73
C LEU A 678 7.07 -31.71 -10.09
N PHE A 679 5.79 -31.97 -10.35
CA PHE A 679 5.12 -31.45 -11.54
C PHE A 679 4.64 -30.03 -11.25
N LEU A 680 5.45 -29.02 -11.61
CA LEU A 680 4.92 -27.67 -11.74
C LEU A 680 4.00 -27.69 -12.97
N PRO A 681 2.68 -27.41 -12.86
CA PRO A 681 1.86 -27.18 -14.03
C PRO A 681 2.26 -25.84 -14.63
N VAL A 682 3.45 -25.79 -15.22
CA VAL A 682 3.86 -24.75 -16.14
C VAL A 682 2.90 -24.90 -17.31
N ALA A 683 1.90 -24.02 -17.35
CA ALA A 683 0.80 -24.10 -18.29
C ALA A 683 1.37 -23.92 -19.71
N ASP A 684 1.50 -25.05 -20.41
CA ASP A 684 1.95 -25.18 -21.80
C ASP A 684 1.25 -24.21 -22.78
N PRO A 685 -0.04 -23.83 -22.62
CA PRO A 685 -0.65 -22.80 -23.48
C PRO A 685 -0.34 -21.36 -23.04
N LEU A 686 -0.08 -21.15 -21.75
CA LEU A 686 -0.03 -19.83 -21.13
C LEU A 686 1.36 -19.20 -21.28
N LEU A 687 2.42 -20.02 -21.28
CA LEU A 687 3.78 -19.58 -21.60
C LEU A 687 3.96 -19.30 -23.09
N ASP A 688 3.32 -20.06 -23.98
CA ASP A 688 3.48 -19.90 -25.43
C ASP A 688 2.92 -18.56 -25.92
N ASP A 689 1.76 -18.16 -25.41
CA ASP A 689 1.15 -16.86 -25.71
C ASP A 689 1.92 -15.69 -25.04
N LEU A 690 2.52 -15.89 -23.86
CA LEU A 690 3.33 -14.85 -23.18
C LEU A 690 4.73 -14.68 -23.79
N THR A 691 5.30 -15.73 -24.38
CA THR A 691 6.69 -15.75 -24.86
C THR A 691 6.82 -15.84 -26.38
N GLY A 692 5.70 -15.93 -27.11
CA GLY A 692 5.68 -16.00 -28.57
C GLY A 692 6.38 -17.25 -29.13
N GLY A 693 6.30 -18.37 -28.41
CA GLY A 693 6.95 -19.64 -28.79
C GLY A 693 8.48 -19.64 -28.67
N ALA A 694 9.08 -18.65 -27.99
CA ALA A 694 10.54 -18.56 -27.84
C ALA A 694 11.17 -19.72 -27.04
N LEU A 695 10.36 -20.54 -26.36
CA LEU A 695 10.79 -21.54 -25.39
C LEU A 695 10.43 -22.99 -25.72
N ASP A 696 9.86 -23.27 -26.90
CA ASP A 696 9.52 -24.64 -27.37
C ASP A 696 10.67 -25.65 -27.23
N GLY A 697 11.92 -25.17 -27.35
CA GLY A 697 13.13 -25.99 -27.21
C GLY A 697 13.59 -26.28 -25.77
N LEU A 698 12.98 -25.64 -24.76
CA LEU A 698 13.43 -25.71 -23.36
C LEU A 698 12.52 -26.57 -22.47
N ASN A 699 11.31 -26.95 -22.93
CA ASN A 699 10.33 -27.74 -22.18
C ASN A 699 10.88 -29.05 -21.58
N GLY A 700 11.88 -29.69 -22.21
CA GLY A 700 12.53 -30.90 -21.69
C GLY A 700 13.51 -30.68 -20.52
N ALA A 701 13.95 -29.43 -20.28
CA ALA A 701 14.90 -29.08 -19.22
C ALA A 701 14.22 -28.52 -17.95
N VAL A 702 12.90 -28.32 -17.98
CA VAL A 702 12.06 -27.66 -16.95
C VAL A 702 11.58 -28.63 -15.87
N ASN A 703 12.13 -29.85 -15.81
CA ASN A 703 11.82 -30.81 -14.76
C ASN A 703 12.96 -30.82 -13.71
N PRO A 704 12.92 -29.94 -12.68
CA PRO A 704 14.04 -29.77 -11.77
C PRO A 704 14.19 -30.98 -10.83
N VAL A 705 15.38 -31.60 -10.87
CA VAL A 705 15.89 -32.40 -9.75
C VAL A 705 16.37 -31.42 -8.66
N LEU A 706 15.93 -31.63 -7.43
CA LEU A 706 16.14 -30.72 -6.30
C LEU A 706 17.62 -30.66 -5.85
N ASP A 707 18.15 -29.44 -5.67
CA ASP A 707 19.43 -29.13 -4.99
C ASP A 707 19.14 -28.49 -3.61
N PRO A 708 19.83 -28.90 -2.52
CA PRO A 708 19.78 -28.25 -1.21
C PRO A 708 20.03 -26.74 -1.18
N ALA A 709 20.64 -26.14 -2.21
CA ALA A 709 20.85 -24.69 -2.33
C ALA A 709 19.57 -23.88 -2.64
N LEU A 710 18.47 -24.55 -3.03
CA LEU A 710 17.25 -23.92 -3.56
C LEU A 710 16.09 -23.82 -2.54
N ASN A 711 16.31 -24.14 -1.26
CA ASN A 711 15.30 -24.10 -0.19
C ASN A 711 13.96 -24.80 -0.50
N LEU A 712 13.94 -25.73 -1.46
CA LEU A 712 12.76 -26.50 -1.79
C LEU A 712 12.79 -27.81 -0.98
N VAL A 713 12.01 -27.86 0.10
CA VAL A 713 11.82 -29.11 0.86
C VAL A 713 10.57 -29.81 0.33
N VAL A 714 10.77 -30.86 -0.48
CA VAL A 714 9.71 -31.83 -0.82
C VAL A 714 10.02 -33.10 -0.05
N ASP A 715 9.05 -33.61 0.71
CA ASP A 715 9.16 -34.92 1.36
C ASP A 715 8.83 -36.03 0.34
N PRO A 716 9.80 -36.87 -0.09
CA PRO A 716 9.57 -37.92 -1.07
C PRO A 716 8.76 -39.11 -0.54
N VAL A 717 8.46 -39.16 0.76
CA VAL A 717 7.67 -40.23 1.40
C VAL A 717 6.19 -39.83 1.51
N SER A 718 5.88 -38.54 1.57
CA SER A 718 4.54 -38.06 1.92
C SER A 718 3.75 -37.42 0.76
N ASP A 719 4.36 -37.21 -0.42
CA ASP A 719 3.69 -36.69 -1.63
C ASP A 719 2.97 -35.33 -1.41
N LEU A 720 3.43 -34.56 -0.42
CA LEU A 720 2.77 -33.35 0.11
C LEU A 720 3.61 -32.11 -0.17
N VAL A 721 3.01 -31.13 -0.84
CA VAL A 721 3.53 -29.75 -0.91
C VAL A 721 2.82 -28.93 0.18
N CYS A 722 3.28 -29.10 1.42
CA CYS A 722 3.11 -28.22 2.60
C CYS A 722 3.37 -29.05 3.87
N GLY A 723 4.42 -28.67 4.62
CA GLY A 723 5.09 -29.48 5.63
C GLY A 723 4.21 -30.02 6.76
N LEU A 724 4.50 -31.26 7.16
CA LEU A 724 3.92 -31.92 8.32
C LEU A 724 4.60 -31.40 9.61
N GLY A 725 4.05 -30.36 10.22
CA GLY A 725 4.44 -29.93 11.56
C GLY A 725 3.46 -28.95 12.19
N PRO A 726 3.35 -28.90 13.53
CA PRO A 726 2.64 -27.82 14.19
C PRO A 726 3.41 -26.51 13.98
N VAL A 727 2.94 -25.73 13.00
CA VAL A 727 3.08 -24.26 12.87
C VAL A 727 4.44 -23.66 12.48
N SER A 728 5.35 -24.32 11.74
CA SER A 728 6.57 -23.60 11.29
C SER A 728 7.00 -23.74 9.84
N ASP A 729 6.70 -24.84 9.15
CA ASP A 729 7.37 -25.12 7.88
C ASP A 729 6.38 -25.11 6.71
N LEU A 730 5.94 -23.90 6.33
CA LEU A 730 5.47 -23.69 4.96
C LEU A 730 6.62 -24.08 4.02
N VAL A 731 6.36 -24.96 3.05
CA VAL A 731 7.29 -25.15 1.93
C VAL A 731 7.28 -23.83 1.17
N LYS A 732 8.28 -23.00 1.45
CA LYS A 732 8.40 -21.64 0.92
C LYS A 732 8.98 -21.78 -0.49
N THR A 733 8.17 -21.59 -1.52
CA THR A 733 8.69 -21.27 -2.87
C THR A 733 9.21 -19.83 -2.85
N ASP A 734 10.23 -19.58 -2.04
CA ASP A 734 10.82 -18.27 -1.78
C ASP A 734 12.18 -18.20 -2.42
N PHE A 735 12.19 -17.67 -3.63
CA PHE A 735 13.40 -17.40 -4.36
C PHE A 735 14.07 -16.12 -3.83
N ALA A 736 15.40 -16.11 -3.98
CA ALA A 736 16.20 -14.95 -3.66
C ALA A 736 16.11 -13.92 -4.78
N THR A 737 16.52 -12.69 -4.50
CA THR A 737 16.78 -11.68 -5.54
C THR A 737 18.27 -11.66 -5.87
N PRO A 738 18.71 -11.06 -6.99
CA PRO A 738 20.12 -10.86 -7.28
C PRO A 738 20.91 -10.18 -6.15
N ARG A 739 20.25 -9.32 -5.36
CA ARG A 739 20.86 -8.66 -4.20
C ARG A 739 20.99 -9.56 -3.00
N ILE A 740 20.01 -10.44 -2.76
CA ILE A 740 20.12 -11.44 -1.69
C ILE A 740 21.23 -12.45 -2.03
N VAL A 741 21.35 -12.85 -3.29
CA VAL A 741 22.52 -13.62 -3.78
C VAL A 741 23.83 -12.85 -3.57
N ALA A 742 23.79 -11.51 -3.60
CA ALA A 742 24.94 -10.65 -3.28
C ALA A 742 25.15 -10.41 -1.75
N GLY A 743 24.26 -10.92 -0.89
CA GLY A 743 24.34 -10.82 0.58
C GLY A 743 23.38 -9.83 1.25
N ASP A 744 22.39 -9.31 0.53
CA ASP A 744 21.34 -8.43 1.08
C ASP A 744 20.38 -9.18 2.03
N ASN A 745 19.59 -8.43 2.78
CA ASN A 745 18.62 -8.94 3.73
C ASN A 745 17.25 -9.29 3.10
N ASN A 746 16.41 -9.94 3.90
CA ASN A 746 15.07 -10.37 3.47
C ASN A 746 14.00 -9.26 3.46
N TYR A 747 14.29 -8.07 4.01
CA TYR A 747 13.38 -6.93 3.90
C TYR A 747 13.31 -6.43 2.45
N SER A 748 14.42 -6.53 1.71
CA SER A 748 14.56 -6.09 0.32
C SER A 748 14.14 -4.63 0.09
N ASP A 749 14.28 -3.77 1.11
CA ASP A 749 14.06 -2.32 1.02
C ASP A 749 15.38 -1.53 0.92
N ASN A 750 16.51 -2.20 0.68
CA ASN A 750 17.83 -1.58 0.54
C ASN A 750 18.07 -1.06 -0.89
N ALA A 751 17.51 0.10 -1.22
CA ALA A 751 17.73 0.75 -2.53
C ALA A 751 19.22 1.05 -2.81
N LYS A 752 19.95 1.53 -1.79
CA LYS A 752 21.39 1.78 -1.81
C LYS A 752 22.02 1.28 -0.52
N CYS A 753 23.10 0.52 -0.60
CA CYS A 753 23.83 0.03 0.56
C CYS A 753 24.89 1.04 1.03
N HIS A 754 25.27 0.99 2.31
CA HIS A 754 26.55 1.58 2.73
C HIS A 754 27.69 0.71 2.21
N LEU A 755 28.86 1.31 1.96
CA LEU A 755 30.04 0.56 1.52
C LEU A 755 30.95 0.21 2.70
N LYS A 756 31.48 -1.01 2.69
CA LYS A 756 32.63 -1.45 3.49
C LYS A 756 33.83 -1.69 2.57
N PRO A 757 35.07 -1.57 3.09
CA PRO A 757 36.25 -1.90 2.29
C PRO A 757 36.18 -3.33 1.74
N LEU A 758 36.53 -3.50 0.46
CA LEU A 758 36.71 -4.81 -0.15
C LEU A 758 37.89 -5.52 0.52
N ARG A 759 37.68 -6.71 1.10
CA ARG A 759 38.71 -7.47 1.83
C ARG A 759 38.87 -8.86 1.28
N ARG A 760 40.12 -9.28 1.06
CA ARG A 760 40.43 -10.64 0.57
C ARG A 760 40.10 -11.73 1.58
N THR A 761 39.92 -11.34 2.84
CA THR A 761 39.47 -12.19 3.94
C THR A 761 37.95 -12.35 4.00
N ASP A 762 37.19 -11.63 3.17
CA ASP A 762 35.76 -11.90 3.03
C ASP A 762 35.58 -13.27 2.36
N ASP A 763 34.45 -13.92 2.61
CA ASP A 763 34.19 -15.26 2.11
C ASP A 763 33.85 -15.24 0.61
N TYR A 764 34.78 -15.74 -0.21
CA TYR A 764 34.66 -15.94 -1.66
C TYR A 764 34.70 -17.45 -2.02
N GLY A 765 34.26 -18.32 -1.09
CA GLY A 765 34.22 -19.76 -1.29
C GLY A 765 35.57 -20.45 -1.01
N ALA A 766 35.55 -21.79 -1.03
CA ALA A 766 36.65 -22.64 -0.55
C ALA A 766 38.00 -22.42 -1.26
N PHE A 767 38.00 -21.94 -2.51
CA PHE A 767 39.21 -21.75 -3.31
C PHE A 767 39.69 -20.29 -3.36
N GLY A 768 38.87 -19.34 -2.89
CA GLY A 768 39.15 -17.92 -2.95
C GLY A 768 39.44 -17.39 -4.37
N LEU A 769 40.06 -16.21 -4.45
CA LEU A 769 40.43 -15.55 -5.70
C LEU A 769 41.95 -15.52 -5.88
N THR A 770 42.41 -15.79 -7.11
CA THR A 770 43.82 -15.60 -7.50
C THR A 770 44.23 -14.12 -7.43
N ASP A 771 45.53 -13.82 -7.41
CA ASP A 771 46.02 -12.43 -7.36
C ASP A 771 45.51 -11.58 -8.54
N ALA A 772 45.46 -12.17 -9.75
CA ALA A 772 44.96 -11.50 -10.94
C ALA A 772 43.44 -11.22 -10.85
N GLN A 773 42.66 -12.20 -10.39
CA GLN A 773 41.23 -12.04 -10.16
C GLN A 773 40.94 -11.00 -9.06
N TRP A 774 41.71 -11.03 -7.97
CA TRP A 774 41.61 -10.07 -6.89
C TRP A 774 41.91 -8.64 -7.37
N SER A 775 42.97 -8.45 -8.15
CA SER A 775 43.32 -7.14 -8.70
C SER A 775 42.24 -6.58 -9.61
N ARG A 776 41.61 -7.43 -10.43
CA ARG A 776 40.47 -7.02 -11.28
C ARG A 776 39.26 -6.65 -10.45
N LEU A 777 38.89 -7.48 -9.47
CA LEU A 777 37.76 -7.20 -8.57
C LEU A 777 37.98 -5.90 -7.77
N ALA A 778 39.20 -5.65 -7.29
CA ALA A 778 39.54 -4.42 -6.58
C ALA A 778 39.47 -3.17 -7.47
N ALA A 779 39.71 -3.30 -8.77
CA ALA A 779 39.53 -2.21 -9.73
C ALA A 779 38.04 -1.89 -9.98
N VAL A 780 37.15 -2.88 -9.86
CA VAL A 780 35.69 -2.71 -9.98
C VAL A 780 35.10 -2.01 -8.74
N PHE A 781 35.64 -2.29 -7.56
CA PHE A 781 35.14 -1.78 -6.27
C PHE A 781 36.16 -0.88 -5.56
N PRO A 782 36.61 0.24 -6.17
CA PRO A 782 37.63 1.11 -5.58
C PRO A 782 37.16 1.73 -4.26
N ASP A 783 35.85 2.00 -4.13
CA ASP A 783 35.23 2.59 -2.94
C ASP A 783 34.67 1.54 -1.96
N GLY A 784 34.81 0.25 -2.31
CA GLY A 784 34.33 -0.87 -1.51
C GLY A 784 33.05 -1.54 -2.03
N VAL A 785 32.53 -2.47 -1.24
CA VAL A 785 31.37 -3.32 -1.53
C VAL A 785 30.27 -3.11 -0.51
N CYS A 786 29.05 -3.56 -0.79
CA CYS A 786 27.92 -3.40 0.11
C CYS A 786 28.18 -3.98 1.52
N ASP A 787 27.81 -3.18 2.53
CA ASP A 787 27.75 -3.50 3.94
C ASP A 787 26.29 -3.68 4.35
N TYR A 788 25.73 -4.86 4.07
CA TYR A 788 24.35 -5.21 4.40
C TYR A 788 24.09 -5.38 5.91
N SER A 789 25.12 -5.22 6.76
CA SER A 789 24.92 -5.15 8.21
C SER A 789 24.31 -3.82 8.68
N LYS A 790 24.25 -2.83 7.79
CA LYS A 790 23.64 -1.51 8.03
C LYS A 790 22.32 -1.38 7.26
N PRO A 791 21.38 -0.55 7.76
CA PRO A 791 20.22 -0.12 6.97
C PRO A 791 20.65 0.55 5.66
N GLY A 792 19.77 0.58 4.67
CA GLY A 792 20.01 1.29 3.43
C GLY A 792 20.35 2.77 3.65
N VAL A 793 21.19 3.32 2.77
CA VAL A 793 21.51 4.75 2.77
C VAL A 793 20.22 5.55 2.58
N GLY A 794 20.01 6.56 3.43
CA GLY A 794 18.80 7.38 3.40
C GLY A 794 17.55 6.72 3.99
N PHE A 795 17.67 5.49 4.51
CA PHE A 795 16.56 4.83 5.20
C PHE A 795 16.05 5.71 6.36
N THR A 796 14.74 5.91 6.37
CA THR A 796 13.99 6.58 7.43
C THR A 796 12.60 5.96 7.48
N GLU A 797 11.97 6.01 8.65
CA GLU A 797 10.54 5.69 8.76
C GLU A 797 9.74 6.58 7.80
N THR A 798 8.67 6.03 7.21
CA THR A 798 7.78 6.77 6.32
C THR A 798 7.06 7.85 7.09
N GLU A 799 7.13 9.10 6.61
CA GLU A 799 6.42 10.22 7.21
C GLU A 799 4.96 10.24 6.73
N PRO A 800 3.99 10.14 7.64
CA PRO A 800 2.60 10.06 7.24
C PRO A 800 2.06 11.45 6.84
N TRP A 801 1.13 11.47 5.88
CA TRP A 801 0.41 12.67 5.45
C TRP A 801 1.32 13.80 4.98
N LEU A 802 2.18 13.55 4.00
CA LEU A 802 2.93 14.61 3.30
C LEU A 802 2.07 15.36 2.29
N THR A 803 2.31 16.66 2.17
CA THR A 803 1.86 17.50 1.05
C THR A 803 3.04 17.96 0.19
N TYR A 804 2.82 18.00 -1.12
CA TYR A 804 3.80 18.37 -2.14
C TYR A 804 3.50 19.72 -2.79
N GLN A 805 2.70 20.55 -2.10
CA GLN A 805 2.46 21.94 -2.50
C GLN A 805 2.39 22.88 -1.31
N GLN A 806 2.79 24.13 -1.55
CA GLN A 806 2.51 25.25 -0.68
C GLN A 806 1.05 25.72 -0.86
N ALA A 807 0.61 26.62 0.01
CA ALA A 807 -0.73 27.21 -0.07
C ALA A 807 -1.00 28.00 -1.36
N ASP A 808 0.05 28.49 -2.03
CA ASP A 808 -0.05 29.18 -3.33
C ASP A 808 -0.02 28.23 -4.55
N GLY A 809 0.06 26.91 -4.31
CA GLY A 809 0.12 25.88 -5.35
C GLY A 809 1.52 25.60 -5.90
N SER A 810 2.57 26.29 -5.41
CA SER A 810 3.95 25.97 -5.77
C SER A 810 4.37 24.60 -5.22
N VAL A 811 5.15 23.84 -6.00
CA VAL A 811 5.59 22.49 -5.61
C VAL A 811 6.55 22.51 -4.41
N VAL A 812 6.42 21.50 -3.56
CA VAL A 812 7.39 21.17 -2.51
C VAL A 812 7.95 19.79 -2.81
N TYR A 813 9.12 19.75 -3.46
CA TYR A 813 9.76 18.49 -3.78
C TYR A 813 10.15 17.71 -2.53
N GLY A 814 9.89 16.40 -2.52
CA GLY A 814 10.08 15.55 -1.33
C GLY A 814 9.00 15.74 -0.26
N GLY A 815 8.11 16.71 -0.43
CA GLY A 815 6.96 16.98 0.43
C GLY A 815 7.30 17.65 1.77
N THR A 816 6.27 17.97 2.53
CA THR A 816 6.36 18.40 3.93
C THR A 816 5.16 17.85 4.69
N PRO A 817 5.28 17.51 5.99
CA PRO A 817 4.13 17.07 6.78
C PRO A 817 2.97 18.04 6.69
N MET A 818 1.78 17.52 6.44
CA MET A 818 0.55 18.30 6.56
C MET A 818 0.41 18.79 8.01
N GLY A 819 -0.09 20.01 8.16
CA GLY A 819 -0.42 20.56 9.46
C GLY A 819 -1.43 19.69 10.22
N ARG A 820 -1.56 19.92 11.52
CA ARG A 820 -2.59 19.25 12.32
C ARG A 820 -3.97 19.50 11.73
N ALA A 821 -4.81 18.47 11.73
CA ALA A 821 -6.21 18.59 11.37
C ALA A 821 -6.86 19.81 12.08
N PRO A 822 -7.63 20.65 11.35
CA PRO A 822 -8.28 21.81 11.92
C PRO A 822 -9.13 21.45 13.15
N ARG A 823 -9.06 22.30 14.19
CA ARG A 823 -9.88 22.17 15.41
C ARG A 823 -10.65 23.46 15.63
N SER A 824 -11.88 23.33 16.11
CA SER A 824 -12.66 24.51 16.45
C SER A 824 -12.08 25.22 17.67
N ALA A 825 -12.16 26.54 17.69
CA ALA A 825 -11.75 27.38 18.81
C ALA A 825 -13.00 27.97 19.48
N PRO A 826 -13.21 27.73 20.80
CA PRO A 826 -14.38 28.26 21.50
C PRO A 826 -14.27 29.77 21.74
N PHE A 827 -15.43 30.43 21.89
CA PHE A 827 -15.55 31.83 22.32
C PHE A 827 -16.80 32.02 23.20
N GLY A 828 -16.85 33.14 23.93
CA GLY A 828 -17.86 33.43 24.94
C GLY A 828 -17.57 32.68 26.23
N ASN A 829 -17.48 33.41 27.35
CA ASN A 829 -17.19 32.85 28.68
C ASN A 829 -18.42 32.22 29.31
#